data_AF-A0A9X1SLM6-F1
#
_entry.id   AF-A0A9X1SLM6-F1
#
_cell.length_a   1.000
_cell.length_b   1.000
_cell.length_c   1.000
_cell.angle_alpha   90.00
_cell.angle_beta   90.00
_cell.angle_gamma   90.00
#
_symmetry.space_group_name_H-M   'P 1'
#
loop_
_entity.id
_entity.type
_entity.pdbx_description
1 polymer ?
#
loop_
_entity_poly.entity_id
_entity_poly.type
_entity_poly.pdbx_seq_one_letter_code
_entity_poly.pdbx_strand_id
1 'polypeptide(L)'
;LWMQKDAAGNANSLVLNRSGTIETYDGDITINTGRFKNSYFDFQVDKVITLAEGNNEGSLLTPEPLTDYVTFIVEGGIEYLLISKSNWSTPILEYHYQLGDSETITVNTVGNAGRIASGHDLNIFATSLENQASTLLAGRDITLIGNQLNNQGYQTGTSVLEKIYTRDFAEDRSFAYVHRLREIKYSTPSGPLYQAIIQASSNLYASFDNDISNTTTVANAGNISHSLQAPTLSGFGDLSLPSGLNGLFITSQDPNSPYLITTNRKLDGLGGLDYGLFNNLYSMLGMRPGSAPYETDSRFTDKNRFIGSAYFLERLNLRPDYDYRFLGDAAFDTRYISDAMLRQTGSRYINGVGSDLSQMQYLIDNAAQAYGSLGLTFGVSLTAEQIARLDKSIVWWEPMTIQGQTVLAPKLYLAKNDVTAVSGSVIKGGNVELEAGRLINSNGSLLADNSLFIDSWSTIDNINAGQIKAGGFLGMTAMGDINNIGSSIRGQQVALDSIDGSIINRTETQQWSVSGQNGRKQILAFSQTDVGDIASIQSEGSMSLNAGKNIELTASEITTEKGPLTLSAGQDISILTAQQSQSTQVGKNKTEAQGALSSSLDSGGNLNVFAGRDINAKAAGITAEDSVALVAGRDVNLTTAESREYQETYGKRKKEINES
;
A
#
# COMPACT_ATOMS: atom_id res chain seq x y z
N LEU A 1 1.80 -31.64 0.04
CA LEU A 1 2.75 -31.59 -1.09
C LEU A 1 4.16 -31.37 -0.53
N TRP A 2 5.14 -32.13 -0.99
CA TRP A 2 6.55 -31.96 -0.59
C TRP A 2 7.42 -31.68 -1.82
N MET A 3 8.27 -30.65 -1.74
CA MET A 3 9.25 -30.30 -2.77
C MET A 3 10.66 -30.31 -2.15
N GLN A 4 11.40 -31.40 -2.36
CA GLN A 4 12.75 -31.64 -1.81
C GLN A 4 13.58 -32.47 -2.80
N LYS A 5 14.90 -32.56 -2.61
CA LYS A 5 15.83 -33.23 -3.54
C LYS A 5 15.64 -34.75 -3.58
N ASP A 6 15.47 -35.35 -2.41
CA ASP A 6 15.38 -36.80 -2.25
C ASP A 6 14.48 -37.18 -1.06
N ALA A 7 14.22 -38.47 -0.90
CA ALA A 7 13.38 -38.99 0.18
C ALA A 7 13.97 -38.79 1.59
N ALA A 8 15.27 -38.47 1.70
CA ALA A 8 15.91 -38.19 2.98
C ALA A 8 15.66 -36.74 3.46
N GLY A 9 14.97 -35.92 2.67
CA GLY A 9 14.65 -34.54 3.03
C GLY A 9 15.76 -33.55 2.72
N ASN A 10 16.76 -33.93 1.90
CA ASN A 10 17.79 -33.00 1.50
C ASN A 10 17.21 -31.85 0.64
N ALA A 11 17.75 -30.66 0.80
CA ALA A 11 17.30 -29.47 0.08
C ALA A 11 17.55 -29.59 -1.44
N ASN A 12 16.59 -29.15 -2.25
CA ASN A 12 16.84 -28.82 -3.65
C ASN A 12 17.88 -27.69 -3.76
N SER A 13 18.53 -27.53 -4.91
CA SER A 13 19.35 -26.32 -5.13
C SER A 13 18.49 -25.09 -5.42
N LEU A 14 17.36 -25.29 -6.11
CA LEU A 14 16.49 -24.22 -6.58
C LEU A 14 15.06 -24.72 -6.82
N VAL A 15 14.07 -23.96 -6.34
CA VAL A 15 12.66 -24.10 -6.71
C VAL A 15 12.19 -22.76 -7.30
N LEU A 16 11.74 -22.80 -8.55
CA LEU A 16 11.23 -21.63 -9.28
C LEU A 16 9.73 -21.82 -9.57
N ASN A 17 8.90 -20.94 -9.03
CA ASN A 17 7.53 -20.77 -9.46
C ASN A 17 7.42 -19.51 -10.34
N ARG A 18 7.15 -19.69 -11.64
CA ARG A 18 7.12 -18.63 -12.66
C ARG A 18 5.76 -18.60 -13.33
N SER A 19 4.87 -17.71 -12.88
CA SER A 19 3.43 -17.67 -13.24
C SER A 19 2.63 -18.93 -12.89
N GLY A 20 3.21 -19.85 -12.11
CA GLY A 20 2.53 -21.08 -11.73
C GLY A 20 1.61 -20.86 -10.53
N THR A 21 0.57 -21.68 -10.47
CA THR A 21 -0.34 -21.80 -9.32
C THR A 21 -0.12 -23.17 -8.69
N ILE A 22 0.36 -23.20 -7.45
CA ILE A 22 0.56 -24.41 -6.65
C ILE A 22 -0.36 -24.33 -5.44
N GLU A 23 -1.40 -25.15 -5.42
CA GLU A 23 -2.41 -25.10 -4.38
C GLU A 23 -2.72 -26.48 -3.81
N THR A 24 -2.84 -26.55 -2.49
CA THR A 24 -3.53 -27.64 -1.80
C THR A 24 -4.83 -27.09 -1.24
N TYR A 25 -5.92 -27.85 -1.31
CA TYR A 25 -7.17 -27.41 -0.69
C TYR A 25 -7.23 -27.77 0.80
N ASP A 26 -6.70 -28.93 1.18
CA ASP A 26 -6.84 -29.54 2.51
C ASP A 26 -5.60 -30.37 2.86
N GLY A 27 -4.46 -29.70 2.90
CA GLY A 27 -3.17 -30.33 3.15
C GLY A 27 -2.04 -29.33 3.12
N ASP A 28 -0.90 -29.72 3.63
CA ASP A 28 0.25 -28.83 3.78
C ASP A 28 1.04 -28.72 2.48
N ILE A 29 1.80 -27.63 2.33
CA ILE A 29 2.86 -27.50 1.34
C ILE A 29 4.17 -27.33 2.10
N THR A 30 5.14 -28.21 1.84
CA THR A 30 6.50 -28.11 2.39
C THR A 30 7.52 -28.01 1.26
N ILE A 31 8.37 -26.99 1.31
CA ILE A 31 9.42 -26.72 0.33
C ILE A 31 10.76 -26.66 1.05
N ASN A 32 11.69 -27.54 0.67
CA ASN A 32 13.06 -27.51 1.16
C ASN A 32 14.03 -27.30 -0.02
N THR A 33 14.70 -26.14 -0.04
CA THR A 33 15.53 -25.72 -1.17
C THR A 33 16.62 -24.74 -0.74
N GLY A 34 17.74 -24.62 -1.44
CA GLY A 34 18.71 -23.56 -1.20
C GLY A 34 18.15 -22.19 -1.59
N ARG A 35 17.50 -22.12 -2.76
CA ARG A 35 16.86 -20.90 -3.26
C ARG A 35 15.41 -21.17 -3.63
N PHE A 36 14.51 -20.30 -3.20
CA PHE A 36 13.11 -20.30 -3.58
C PHE A 36 12.78 -18.96 -4.25
N LYS A 37 12.19 -18.99 -5.44
CA LYS A 37 11.68 -17.80 -6.12
C LYS A 37 10.26 -18.00 -6.59
N ASN A 38 9.38 -17.10 -6.18
CA ASN A 38 7.99 -16.99 -6.63
C ASN A 38 7.82 -15.67 -7.38
N SER A 39 7.50 -15.73 -8.67
CA SER A 39 7.40 -14.55 -9.53
C SER A 39 6.42 -14.77 -10.69
N TYR A 40 6.17 -13.71 -11.46
CA TYR A 40 5.69 -13.84 -12.84
C TYR A 40 6.69 -14.63 -13.71
N PHE A 41 6.26 -15.01 -14.91
CA PHE A 41 7.07 -15.78 -15.85
C PHE A 41 8.23 -14.95 -16.39
N ASP A 42 7.92 -13.73 -16.83
CA ASP A 42 8.89 -12.66 -17.01
C ASP A 42 8.42 -11.45 -16.21
N PHE A 43 9.35 -10.80 -15.52
CA PHE A 43 9.09 -9.64 -14.68
C PHE A 43 10.28 -8.70 -14.79
N GLN A 44 10.12 -7.64 -15.56
CA GLN A 44 11.14 -6.64 -15.79
C GLN A 44 10.69 -5.31 -15.21
N VAL A 45 11.62 -4.65 -14.52
CA VAL A 45 11.40 -3.35 -13.89
C VAL A 45 12.41 -2.40 -14.48
N ASP A 46 11.92 -1.37 -15.16
CA ASP A 46 12.75 -0.30 -15.70
C ASP A 46 12.57 0.94 -14.81
N LYS A 47 13.71 1.49 -14.38
CA LYS A 47 13.79 2.76 -13.67
C LYS A 47 14.44 3.78 -14.60
N VAL A 48 13.67 4.75 -15.06
CA VAL A 48 14.12 5.80 -15.98
C VAL A 48 14.16 7.12 -15.22
N ILE A 49 15.32 7.77 -15.22
CA ILE A 49 15.47 9.14 -14.76
C ILE A 49 15.46 10.02 -16.00
N THR A 50 14.45 10.85 -16.14
CA THR A 50 14.38 11.86 -17.20
C THR A 50 14.84 13.18 -16.61
N LEU A 51 16.00 13.65 -17.09
CA LEU A 51 16.52 14.95 -16.70
C LEU A 51 15.56 16.04 -17.17
N ALA A 52 15.37 17.09 -16.38
CA ALA A 52 14.58 18.23 -16.82
C ALA A 52 15.14 18.83 -18.13
N GLU A 53 14.30 18.94 -19.18
CA GLU A 53 14.68 19.59 -20.43
C GLU A 53 14.78 21.11 -20.25
N GLY A 54 15.97 21.62 -19.94
CA GLY A 54 16.38 22.99 -20.26
C GLY A 54 16.18 24.08 -19.20
N ASN A 55 17.27 24.85 -18.99
CA ASN A 55 17.35 26.26 -18.57
C ASN A 55 16.37 26.76 -17.50
N ASN A 56 16.64 26.53 -16.20
CA ASN A 56 16.07 27.24 -15.03
C ASN A 56 14.54 27.42 -14.90
N GLU A 57 13.75 26.98 -15.89
CA GLU A 57 12.35 27.36 -16.00
C GLU A 57 11.40 26.19 -15.87
N GLY A 58 11.78 24.91 -16.01
CA GLY A 58 10.88 23.74 -15.83
C GLY A 58 10.00 23.44 -17.06
N SER A 59 9.12 22.43 -16.99
CA SER A 59 8.24 22.03 -18.10
C SER A 59 6.81 21.76 -17.64
N LEU A 60 5.82 22.00 -18.51
CA LEU A 60 4.42 21.83 -18.17
C LEU A 60 4.00 20.35 -18.27
N LEU A 61 3.40 19.80 -17.21
CA LEU A 61 2.83 18.46 -17.20
C LEU A 61 1.38 18.56 -17.68
N THR A 62 1.12 18.21 -18.94
CA THR A 62 -0.23 18.29 -19.54
C THR A 62 -0.70 16.96 -20.11
N PRO A 63 -2.00 16.60 -19.97
CA PRO A 63 -2.57 15.41 -20.61
C PRO A 63 -2.59 15.47 -22.15
N GLU A 64 -2.61 16.67 -22.72
CA GLU A 64 -2.57 16.92 -24.16
C GLU A 64 -1.57 18.04 -24.45
N PRO A 65 -0.90 18.04 -25.63
CA PRO A 65 0.01 19.12 -26.01
C PRO A 65 -0.78 20.43 -26.09
N LEU A 66 -0.55 21.33 -25.13
CA LEU A 66 -1.14 22.66 -25.20
C LEU A 66 -0.51 23.42 -26.37
N THR A 67 -1.36 23.90 -27.27
CA THR A 67 -1.03 24.99 -28.19
C THR A 67 -1.02 26.36 -27.51
N ASP A 68 -1.33 26.39 -26.21
CA ASP A 68 -1.54 27.61 -25.44
C ASP A 68 -0.21 28.21 -24.97
N TYR A 69 -0.12 29.54 -25.02
CA TYR A 69 1.03 30.29 -24.52
C TYR A 69 0.96 30.37 -23.00
N VAL A 70 2.02 29.89 -22.34
CA VAL A 70 2.17 29.89 -20.88
C VAL A 70 3.14 31.00 -20.48
N THR A 71 2.78 31.81 -19.49
CA THR A 71 3.66 32.84 -18.94
C THR A 71 3.56 32.90 -17.44
N PHE A 72 4.72 32.92 -16.78
CA PHE A 72 4.80 33.21 -15.35
C PHE A 72 4.77 34.72 -15.15
N ILE A 73 3.81 35.20 -14.36
CA ILE A 73 3.81 36.58 -13.87
C ILE A 73 3.88 36.58 -12.36
N VAL A 74 4.36 37.68 -11.81
CA VAL A 74 4.33 37.90 -10.37
C VAL A 74 3.72 39.26 -10.12
N GLU A 75 2.62 39.27 -9.38
CA GLU A 75 1.94 40.49 -8.96
C GLU A 75 1.77 40.50 -7.44
N GLY A 76 2.16 41.61 -6.80
CA GLY A 76 2.06 41.73 -5.33
C GLY A 76 2.90 40.71 -4.54
N GLY A 77 3.91 40.09 -5.16
CA GLY A 77 4.72 39.04 -4.54
C GLY A 77 4.15 37.63 -4.63
N ILE A 78 3.01 37.46 -5.32
CA ILE A 78 2.36 36.17 -5.56
C ILE A 78 2.69 35.72 -6.99
N GLU A 79 3.11 34.45 -7.14
CA GLU A 79 3.37 33.83 -8.44
C GLU A 79 2.06 33.36 -9.09
N TYR A 80 1.85 33.77 -10.34
CA TYR A 80 0.73 33.37 -11.17
C TYR A 80 1.21 32.76 -12.48
N LEU A 81 0.46 31.77 -12.95
CA LEU A 81 0.59 31.15 -14.25
C LEU A 81 -0.53 31.68 -15.15
N LEU A 82 -0.16 32.40 -16.21
CA LEU A 82 -1.10 32.87 -17.24
C LEU A 82 -1.10 31.91 -18.40
N ILE A 83 -2.29 31.48 -18.79
CA ILE A 83 -2.47 30.54 -19.89
C ILE A 83 -3.50 31.11 -20.86
N SER A 84 -3.08 31.28 -22.11
CA SER A 84 -3.95 31.82 -23.15
C SER A 84 -5.16 30.91 -23.39
N LYS A 85 -6.36 31.46 -23.43
CA LYS A 85 -7.57 30.79 -23.89
C LYS A 85 -7.41 30.47 -25.38
N SER A 86 -7.17 29.21 -25.75
CA SER A 86 -7.51 28.76 -27.10
C SER A 86 -9.03 28.84 -27.27
N ASN A 87 -9.51 29.20 -28.47
CA ASN A 87 -10.91 29.58 -28.73
C ASN A 87 -11.97 28.50 -28.38
N TRP A 88 -11.59 27.32 -27.88
CA TRP A 88 -12.47 26.17 -27.65
C TRP A 88 -12.09 25.28 -26.44
N SER A 89 -11.10 25.64 -25.61
CA SER A 89 -10.67 24.77 -24.50
C SER A 89 -11.55 24.90 -23.24
N THR A 90 -11.90 23.75 -22.66
CA THR A 90 -12.50 23.68 -21.32
C THR A 90 -11.55 24.32 -20.31
N PRO A 91 -12.04 25.15 -19.37
CA PRO A 91 -11.20 25.78 -18.36
C PRO A 91 -10.52 24.70 -17.53
N ILE A 92 -9.18 24.72 -17.51
CA ILE A 92 -8.39 23.88 -16.63
C ILE A 92 -8.49 24.50 -15.22
N LEU A 93 -8.71 23.67 -14.20
CA LEU A 93 -8.86 24.12 -12.80
C LEU A 93 -7.53 24.08 -12.05
N GLU A 94 -6.62 23.20 -12.46
CA GLU A 94 -5.32 22.97 -11.82
C GLU A 94 -4.26 22.69 -12.89
N TYR A 95 -3.10 23.34 -12.80
CA TYR A 95 -1.96 23.15 -13.69
C TYR A 95 -0.75 22.65 -12.92
N HIS A 96 -0.08 21.63 -13.47
CA HIS A 96 1.09 21.00 -12.88
C HIS A 96 2.33 21.34 -13.71
N TYR A 97 3.39 21.73 -13.03
CA TYR A 97 4.59 22.23 -13.67
C TYR A 97 5.84 21.60 -13.06
N GLN A 98 6.53 20.77 -13.82
CA GLN A 98 7.70 20.00 -13.39
C GLN A 98 8.88 20.91 -13.03
N LEU A 99 9.47 20.62 -11.87
CA LEU A 99 10.70 21.16 -11.33
C LEU A 99 11.73 20.04 -11.21
N GLY A 100 12.79 20.08 -12.01
CA GLY A 100 13.88 19.12 -11.90
C GLY A 100 13.54 17.73 -12.46
N ASP A 101 14.40 16.76 -12.13
CA ASP A 101 14.38 15.44 -12.75
C ASP A 101 13.16 14.63 -12.32
N SER A 102 12.60 13.86 -13.25
CA SER A 102 11.54 12.89 -12.94
C SER A 102 12.12 11.48 -12.88
N GLU A 103 11.62 10.68 -11.94
CA GLU A 103 11.87 9.24 -11.89
C GLU A 103 10.60 8.50 -12.29
N THR A 104 10.71 7.61 -13.26
CA THR A 104 9.60 6.77 -13.71
C THR A 104 9.94 5.31 -13.48
N ILE A 105 9.01 4.58 -12.87
CA ILE A 105 9.06 3.13 -12.70
C ILE A 105 8.03 2.51 -13.62
N THR A 106 8.50 1.68 -14.55
CA THR A 106 7.67 0.84 -15.41
C THR A 106 7.91 -0.62 -15.11
N VAL A 107 6.82 -1.39 -15.07
CA VAL A 107 6.86 -2.84 -14.88
C VAL A 107 6.30 -3.49 -16.13
N ASN A 108 7.12 -4.34 -16.75
CA ASN A 108 6.75 -5.15 -17.90
C ASN A 108 6.64 -6.61 -17.43
N THR A 109 5.46 -7.21 -17.57
CA THR A 109 5.20 -8.59 -17.11
C THR A 109 4.77 -9.50 -18.24
N VAL A 110 5.12 -10.78 -18.13
CA VAL A 110 4.56 -11.86 -18.94
C VAL A 110 3.98 -12.92 -18.02
N GLY A 111 2.75 -13.34 -18.32
CA GLY A 111 1.99 -14.30 -17.52
C GLY A 111 1.32 -13.67 -16.30
N ASN A 112 1.03 -14.48 -15.29
CA ASN A 112 0.32 -14.06 -14.08
C ASN A 112 1.27 -14.04 -12.88
N ALA A 113 0.86 -13.41 -11.77
CA ALA A 113 1.60 -13.50 -10.52
C ALA A 113 1.78 -14.97 -10.10
N GLY A 114 2.96 -15.29 -9.56
CA GLY A 114 3.18 -16.60 -8.96
C GLY A 114 2.28 -16.77 -7.74
N ARG A 115 1.64 -17.94 -7.60
CA ARG A 115 0.76 -18.24 -6.47
C ARG A 115 1.12 -19.57 -5.84
N ILE A 116 1.41 -19.55 -4.54
CA ILE A 116 1.43 -20.75 -3.69
C ILE A 116 0.40 -20.57 -2.59
N ALA A 117 -0.54 -21.51 -2.47
CA ALA A 117 -1.44 -21.55 -1.32
C ALA A 117 -1.57 -22.94 -0.73
N SER A 118 -1.28 -23.04 0.55
CA SER A 118 -1.58 -24.23 1.32
C SER A 118 -3.00 -24.17 1.89
N GLY A 119 -3.71 -25.29 1.84
CA GLY A 119 -5.00 -25.48 2.51
C GLY A 119 -4.88 -25.44 4.03
N HIS A 120 -3.75 -25.91 4.54
CA HIS A 120 -3.38 -25.87 5.96
C HIS A 120 -2.09 -25.08 6.10
N ASP A 121 -0.95 -25.75 6.32
CA ASP A 121 0.31 -25.07 6.63
C ASP A 121 1.21 -24.93 5.40
N LEU A 122 1.91 -23.81 5.30
CA LEU A 122 2.96 -23.59 4.30
C LEU A 122 4.32 -23.47 5.01
N ASN A 123 5.18 -24.46 4.77
CA ASN A 123 6.53 -24.52 5.34
C ASN A 123 7.57 -24.34 4.24
N ILE A 124 8.38 -23.28 4.31
CA ILE A 124 9.46 -23.02 3.36
C ILE A 124 10.77 -22.88 4.11
N PHE A 125 11.66 -23.85 3.87
CA PHE A 125 13.04 -23.83 4.36
C PHE A 125 13.94 -23.48 3.19
N ALA A 126 14.44 -22.24 3.17
CA ALA A 126 15.29 -21.75 2.10
C ALA A 126 16.34 -20.75 2.54
N THR A 127 17.61 -20.97 2.15
CA THR A 127 18.68 -20.00 2.40
C THR A 127 18.30 -18.62 1.84
N SER A 128 17.72 -18.56 0.64
CA SER A 128 17.17 -17.34 0.06
C SER A 128 15.75 -17.56 -0.42
N LEU A 129 14.82 -16.74 0.09
CA LEU A 129 13.41 -16.75 -0.27
C LEU A 129 13.05 -15.42 -0.94
N GLU A 130 12.75 -15.45 -2.23
CA GLU A 130 12.31 -14.31 -3.02
C GLU A 130 10.83 -14.48 -3.39
N ASN A 131 9.97 -13.58 -2.88
CA ASN A 131 8.58 -13.43 -3.32
C ASN A 131 8.43 -12.10 -4.05
N GLN A 132 8.42 -12.14 -5.39
CA GLN A 132 8.47 -10.96 -6.25
C GLN A 132 7.11 -10.72 -6.89
N ALA A 133 6.41 -9.66 -6.47
CA ALA A 133 5.07 -9.30 -6.93
C ALA A 133 4.11 -10.51 -6.99
N SER A 134 4.21 -11.40 -5.99
CA SER A 134 3.58 -12.73 -6.02
C SER A 134 3.01 -13.10 -4.65
N THR A 135 2.31 -14.22 -4.56
CA THR A 135 1.52 -14.57 -3.37
C THR A 135 1.95 -15.90 -2.75
N LEU A 136 2.10 -15.90 -1.42
CA LEU A 136 2.31 -17.07 -0.56
C LEU A 136 1.22 -17.08 0.52
N LEU A 137 0.39 -18.12 0.55
CA LEU A 137 -0.81 -18.15 1.40
C LEU A 137 -0.89 -19.47 2.18
N ALA A 138 -1.46 -19.42 3.38
CA ALA A 138 -1.81 -20.61 4.16
C ALA A 138 -3.19 -20.48 4.81
N GLY A 139 -3.98 -21.55 4.74
CA GLY A 139 -5.26 -21.66 5.44
C GLY A 139 -5.11 -21.78 6.95
N ARG A 140 -3.92 -22.12 7.46
CA ARG A 140 -3.58 -22.09 8.88
C ARG A 140 -2.27 -21.35 9.13
N ASP A 141 -1.15 -22.05 9.22
CA ASP A 141 0.13 -21.45 9.64
C ASP A 141 1.13 -21.32 8.48
N ILE A 142 2.01 -20.32 8.55
CA ILE A 142 3.18 -20.19 7.69
C ILE A 142 4.43 -20.29 8.55
N THR A 143 5.39 -21.13 8.14
CA THR A 143 6.75 -21.16 8.70
C THR A 143 7.77 -20.91 7.59
N LEU A 144 8.56 -19.83 7.71
CA LEU A 144 9.63 -19.49 6.77
C LEU A 144 10.96 -19.44 7.51
N ILE A 145 11.94 -20.25 7.10
CA ILE A 145 13.26 -20.28 7.78
C ILE A 145 14.38 -20.24 6.74
N GLY A 146 15.40 -19.42 7.01
CA GLY A 146 16.48 -19.20 6.05
C GLY A 146 17.58 -18.25 6.49
N ASN A 147 18.29 -17.70 5.50
CA ASN A 147 19.26 -16.63 5.71
C ASN A 147 18.71 -15.27 5.27
N GLN A 148 17.99 -15.19 4.15
CA GLN A 148 17.35 -13.95 3.70
C GLN A 148 15.94 -14.16 3.12
N LEU A 149 15.01 -13.30 3.54
CA LEU A 149 13.68 -13.13 2.97
C LEU A 149 13.58 -11.80 2.24
N ASN A 150 13.16 -11.84 0.98
CA ASN A 150 12.83 -10.66 0.18
C ASN A 150 11.38 -10.76 -0.34
N ASN A 151 10.47 -10.03 0.29
CA ASN A 151 9.09 -9.85 -0.14
C ASN A 151 8.94 -8.49 -0.82
N GLN A 152 8.97 -8.48 -2.16
CA GLN A 152 9.21 -7.27 -2.96
C GLN A 152 8.09 -6.99 -3.96
N GLY A 153 7.45 -5.83 -3.81
CA GLY A 153 6.41 -5.29 -4.67
C GLY A 153 6.86 -4.03 -5.41
N TYR A 154 6.05 -3.54 -6.33
CA TYR A 154 6.41 -2.42 -7.20
C TYR A 154 5.22 -1.53 -7.49
N GLN A 155 5.36 -0.23 -7.24
CA GLN A 155 4.40 0.78 -7.64
C GLN A 155 4.90 1.43 -8.92
N THR A 156 4.16 1.24 -10.02
CA THR A 156 4.49 1.92 -11.27
C THR A 156 4.01 3.37 -11.25
N GLY A 157 4.60 4.18 -12.13
CA GLY A 157 4.26 5.58 -12.28
C GLY A 157 5.49 6.47 -12.19
N THR A 158 5.24 7.77 -12.34
CA THR A 158 6.26 8.80 -12.34
C THR A 158 6.14 9.61 -11.06
N SER A 159 7.28 9.83 -10.40
CA SER A 159 7.42 10.84 -9.36
C SER A 159 8.30 11.97 -9.88
N VAL A 160 7.79 13.18 -9.77
CA VAL A 160 8.49 14.40 -10.17
C VAL A 160 8.14 15.52 -9.22
N LEU A 161 9.10 16.36 -8.84
CA LEU A 161 8.79 17.56 -8.08
C LEU A 161 8.03 18.53 -9.01
N GLU A 162 6.86 18.99 -8.61
CA GLU A 162 5.97 19.81 -9.45
C GLU A 162 5.38 20.98 -8.67
N LYS A 163 5.26 22.15 -9.32
CA LYS A 163 4.42 23.26 -8.87
C LYS A 163 2.99 23.05 -9.33
N ILE A 164 2.05 23.19 -8.42
CA ILE A 164 0.62 23.08 -8.67
C ILE A 164 0.00 24.47 -8.59
N TYR A 165 -0.64 24.91 -9.67
CA TYR A 165 -1.33 26.19 -9.78
C TYR A 165 -2.84 25.97 -9.92
N THR A 166 -3.62 26.47 -8.97
CA THR A 166 -5.09 26.42 -9.07
C THR A 166 -5.64 27.70 -9.66
N ARG A 167 -6.74 27.56 -10.41
CA ARG A 167 -7.40 28.69 -11.07
C ARG A 167 -7.72 29.78 -10.05
N ASP A 168 -7.21 30.98 -10.30
CA ASP A 168 -7.56 32.15 -9.53
C ASP A 168 -8.81 32.81 -10.16
N PHE A 169 -9.59 33.51 -9.34
CA PHE A 169 -10.85 34.14 -9.75
C PHE A 169 -10.63 35.38 -10.65
N ALA A 170 -9.39 35.85 -10.79
CA ALA A 170 -9.05 36.98 -11.64
C ALA A 170 -8.81 36.53 -13.09
N GLU A 171 -9.71 36.84 -14.01
CA GLU A 171 -9.39 36.77 -15.44
C GLU A 171 -8.58 38.03 -15.83
N ASP A 172 -7.25 37.92 -15.93
CA ASP A 172 -6.42 38.99 -16.50
C ASP A 172 -6.57 38.98 -18.03
N ARG A 173 -7.52 39.79 -18.51
CA ARG A 173 -7.87 40.02 -19.92
C ARG A 173 -8.76 38.91 -20.50
N SER A 174 -9.62 39.29 -21.44
CA SER A 174 -10.69 38.45 -22.02
C SER A 174 -10.22 37.15 -22.72
N PHE A 175 -8.92 36.84 -22.70
CA PHE A 175 -8.27 35.78 -23.46
C PHE A 175 -7.25 34.95 -22.65
N ALA A 176 -7.19 35.05 -21.32
CA ALA A 176 -6.30 34.20 -20.50
C ALA A 176 -6.98 33.70 -19.22
N TYR A 177 -6.55 32.55 -18.72
CA TYR A 177 -6.79 32.08 -17.35
C TYR A 177 -5.58 32.41 -16.50
N VAL A 178 -5.83 32.88 -15.28
CA VAL A 178 -4.79 33.12 -14.28
C VAL A 178 -4.90 32.02 -13.24
N HIS A 179 -3.79 31.37 -12.93
CA HIS A 179 -3.70 30.37 -11.89
C HIS A 179 -2.70 30.80 -10.84
N ARG A 180 -3.09 30.74 -9.58
CA ARG A 180 -2.22 31.06 -8.47
C ARG A 180 -1.49 29.83 -8.01
N LEU A 181 -0.20 29.97 -7.72
CA LEU A 181 0.58 28.90 -7.10
C LEU A 181 -0.11 28.46 -5.80
N ARG A 182 -0.44 27.18 -5.71
CA ARG A 182 -1.10 26.56 -4.56
C ARG A 182 -0.11 25.79 -3.72
N GLU A 183 0.66 24.91 -4.35
CA GLU A 183 1.51 23.93 -3.67
C GLU A 183 2.69 23.57 -4.56
N ILE A 184 3.76 23.06 -3.96
CA ILE A 184 4.86 22.44 -4.66
C ILE A 184 5.20 21.16 -3.91
N LYS A 185 5.26 20.03 -4.61
CA LYS A 185 5.48 18.72 -4.01
C LYS A 185 5.94 17.71 -5.05
N TYR A 186 6.42 16.55 -4.63
CA TYR A 186 6.52 15.41 -5.54
C TYR A 186 5.13 14.91 -5.94
N SER A 187 4.94 14.64 -7.23
CA SER A 187 3.78 13.93 -7.73
C SER A 187 3.73 12.52 -7.11
N THR A 188 2.53 12.09 -6.76
CA THR A 188 2.30 10.72 -6.29
C THR A 188 2.29 9.77 -7.50
N PRO A 189 3.05 8.67 -7.48
CA PRO A 189 2.96 7.66 -8.53
C PRO A 189 1.54 7.11 -8.65
N SER A 190 1.01 7.05 -9.87
CA SER A 190 -0.41 6.75 -10.14
C SER A 190 -0.64 5.47 -10.95
N GLY A 191 0.41 4.70 -11.26
CA GLY A 191 0.29 3.46 -12.03
C GLY A 191 -0.24 2.27 -11.23
N PRO A 192 -0.36 1.07 -11.85
CA PRO A 192 -0.64 -0.17 -11.13
C PRO A 192 0.37 -0.50 -10.03
N LEU A 193 -0.15 -1.06 -8.93
CA LEU A 193 0.62 -1.67 -7.85
C LEU A 193 0.73 -3.19 -8.05
N TYR A 194 1.96 -3.69 -8.13
CA TYR A 194 2.30 -5.11 -8.20
C TYR A 194 2.74 -5.59 -6.82
N GLN A 195 1.80 -6.09 -6.02
CA GLN A 195 2.04 -6.45 -4.62
C GLN A 195 2.72 -7.82 -4.47
N ALA A 196 3.60 -7.92 -3.47
CA ALA A 196 4.05 -9.20 -2.94
C ALA A 196 3.37 -9.46 -1.59
N ILE A 197 2.68 -10.60 -1.47
CA ILE A 197 1.84 -10.90 -0.29
C ILE A 197 2.25 -12.24 0.30
N ILE A 198 2.52 -12.24 1.61
CA ILE A 198 2.69 -13.44 2.43
C ILE A 198 1.60 -13.39 3.51
N GLN A 199 0.66 -14.33 3.51
CA GLN A 199 -0.46 -14.32 4.45
C GLN A 199 -0.77 -15.70 5.05
N ALA A 200 -0.73 -15.78 6.38
CA ALA A 200 -1.26 -16.89 7.16
C ALA A 200 -2.64 -16.54 7.72
N SER A 201 -3.53 -17.51 7.86
CA SER A 201 -4.84 -17.29 8.50
C SER A 201 -4.77 -17.39 10.04
N SER A 202 -3.75 -18.07 10.55
CA SER A 202 -3.44 -18.22 11.98
C SER A 202 -2.05 -17.64 12.27
N ASN A 203 -1.00 -18.44 12.41
CA ASN A 203 0.32 -17.92 12.81
C ASN A 203 1.26 -17.80 11.60
N LEU A 204 2.00 -16.71 11.51
CA LEU A 204 3.13 -16.56 10.61
C LEU A 204 4.40 -16.46 11.44
N TYR A 205 5.28 -17.44 11.32
CA TYR A 205 6.62 -17.42 11.90
C TYR A 205 7.65 -17.32 10.78
N ALA A 206 8.54 -16.34 10.87
CA ALA A 206 9.65 -16.18 9.94
C ALA A 206 10.96 -15.93 10.70
N SER A 207 11.98 -16.75 10.44
CA SER A 207 13.29 -16.64 11.09
C SER A 207 14.41 -16.65 10.05
N PHE A 208 15.14 -15.54 9.96
CA PHE A 208 16.18 -15.33 8.94
C PHE A 208 17.44 -14.68 9.52
N ASP A 209 18.59 -15.35 9.36
CA ASP A 209 19.86 -14.93 9.97
C ASP A 209 20.33 -13.52 9.55
N ASN A 210 20.02 -13.08 8.33
CA ASN A 210 20.46 -11.79 7.78
C ASN A 210 19.34 -10.76 7.68
N ASP A 211 18.51 -10.80 6.64
CA ASP A 211 17.51 -9.75 6.40
C ASP A 211 16.10 -10.36 6.24
N ILE A 212 15.11 -9.76 6.89
CA ILE A 212 13.70 -9.82 6.49
C ILE A 212 13.36 -8.47 5.85
N SER A 213 13.15 -8.48 4.54
CA SER A 213 12.76 -7.29 3.77
C SER A 213 11.32 -7.43 3.28
N ASN A 214 10.45 -6.50 3.69
CA ASN A 214 9.13 -6.29 3.15
C ASN A 214 9.05 -4.90 2.49
N THR A 215 9.22 -4.86 1.18
CA THR A 215 9.54 -3.62 0.47
C THR A 215 8.67 -3.42 -0.75
N THR A 216 8.31 -2.16 -1.02
CA THR A 216 7.70 -1.75 -2.29
C THR A 216 8.60 -0.72 -2.94
N THR A 217 9.02 -1.00 -4.16
CA THR A 217 9.80 -0.05 -4.95
C THR A 217 8.85 0.98 -5.56
N VAL A 218 9.10 2.25 -5.26
CA VAL A 218 8.31 3.42 -5.68
C VAL A 218 9.28 4.48 -6.21
N ALA A 219 8.87 5.24 -7.22
CA ALA A 219 9.69 6.32 -7.77
C ALA A 219 10.01 7.36 -6.68
N ASN A 220 11.28 7.77 -6.54
CA ASN A 220 11.75 8.72 -5.52
C ASN A 220 11.48 8.33 -4.05
N ALA A 221 11.29 7.04 -3.73
CA ALA A 221 10.92 6.57 -2.39
C ALA A 221 11.84 7.02 -1.23
N GLY A 222 13.08 7.48 -1.48
CA GLY A 222 14.04 7.86 -0.44
C GLY A 222 14.26 9.37 -0.26
N ASN A 223 13.41 10.22 -0.86
CA ASN A 223 13.51 11.69 -0.74
C ASN A 223 12.52 12.21 0.33
N ILE A 224 11.23 12.10 0.04
CA ILE A 224 10.10 12.24 0.97
C ILE A 224 9.03 11.26 0.52
N SER A 225 8.74 10.23 1.32
CA SER A 225 7.68 9.28 0.98
C SER A 225 6.33 9.80 1.43
N HIS A 226 5.32 9.56 0.60
CA HIS A 226 3.92 9.86 0.88
C HIS A 226 3.13 8.55 0.90
N SER A 227 2.00 8.53 1.61
CA SER A 227 1.19 7.32 1.73
C SER A 227 0.83 6.78 0.35
N LEU A 228 1.19 5.52 0.08
CA LEU A 228 0.68 4.83 -1.09
C LEU A 228 -0.84 4.82 -1.01
N GLN A 229 -1.50 5.18 -2.11
CA GLN A 229 -2.95 5.04 -2.18
C GLN A 229 -3.32 3.58 -1.96
N ALA A 230 -4.39 3.36 -1.19
CA ALA A 230 -4.95 2.03 -1.03
C ALA A 230 -5.19 1.44 -2.44
N PRO A 231 -4.82 0.17 -2.66
CA PRO A 231 -5.03 -0.46 -3.95
C PRO A 231 -6.50 -0.35 -4.30
N THR A 232 -6.80 0.27 -5.44
CA THR A 232 -8.11 0.09 -6.05
C THR A 232 -8.03 -1.16 -6.92
N LEU A 233 -9.18 -1.79 -7.17
CA LEU A 233 -9.22 -2.85 -8.17
C LEU A 233 -8.77 -2.22 -9.49
N SER A 234 -7.62 -2.65 -10.03
CA SER A 234 -7.16 -2.26 -11.36
C SER A 234 -8.36 -2.37 -12.28
N GLY A 235 -8.65 -1.29 -13.02
CA GLY A 235 -9.71 -1.29 -13.99
C GLY A 235 -9.64 -2.58 -14.79
N PHE A 236 -10.77 -3.23 -14.91
CA PHE A 236 -11.07 -4.44 -15.66
C PHE A 236 -10.33 -4.68 -17.01
N GLY A 237 -9.62 -3.69 -17.57
CA GLY A 237 -8.82 -3.77 -18.79
C GLY A 237 -7.65 -4.76 -18.76
N ASP A 238 -7.14 -5.15 -17.58
CA ASP A 238 -6.04 -6.13 -17.46
C ASP A 238 -6.52 -7.60 -17.35
N LEU A 239 -7.84 -7.84 -17.27
CA LEU A 239 -8.37 -9.20 -17.20
C LEU A 239 -8.32 -9.86 -18.59
N SER A 240 -7.32 -10.71 -18.82
CA SER A 240 -7.27 -11.55 -20.01
C SER A 240 -8.22 -12.75 -19.88
N LEU A 241 -9.00 -13.02 -20.92
CA LEU A 241 -9.86 -14.21 -20.94
C LEU A 241 -9.00 -15.48 -20.93
N PRO A 242 -9.41 -16.54 -20.20
CA PRO A 242 -8.73 -17.83 -20.22
C PRO A 242 -8.54 -18.33 -21.67
N SER A 243 -7.29 -18.51 -22.09
CA SER A 243 -6.91 -18.85 -23.47
C SER A 243 -6.87 -20.37 -23.74
N GLY A 244 -7.05 -21.21 -22.70
CA GLY A 244 -7.02 -22.66 -22.80
C GLY A 244 -8.21 -23.33 -22.10
N LEU A 245 -8.51 -24.58 -22.48
CA LEU A 245 -9.64 -25.36 -21.95
C LEU A 245 -9.26 -26.32 -20.81
N ASN A 246 -8.05 -26.22 -20.26
CA ASN A 246 -7.50 -27.16 -19.27
C ASN A 246 -7.29 -26.54 -17.88
N GLY A 247 -7.59 -25.24 -17.70
CA GLY A 247 -7.54 -24.57 -16.41
C GLY A 247 -8.80 -24.77 -15.58
N LEU A 248 -8.80 -24.30 -14.32
CA LEU A 248 -9.98 -24.29 -13.44
C LEU A 248 -11.14 -23.48 -14.03
N PHE A 249 -10.82 -22.34 -14.64
CA PHE A 249 -11.77 -21.47 -15.31
C PHE A 249 -11.50 -21.44 -16.82
N ILE A 250 -12.57 -21.47 -17.62
CA ILE A 250 -12.53 -21.43 -19.08
C ILE A 250 -13.51 -20.39 -19.60
N THR A 251 -13.23 -19.85 -20.79
CA THR A 251 -14.23 -19.07 -21.53
C THR A 251 -15.40 -19.96 -21.94
N SER A 252 -16.62 -19.48 -21.71
CA SER A 252 -17.83 -20.19 -22.13
C SER A 252 -17.83 -20.37 -23.64
N GLN A 253 -18.00 -21.61 -24.09
CA GLN A 253 -18.15 -21.95 -25.50
C GLN A 253 -19.61 -21.85 -25.97
N ASP A 254 -20.56 -21.66 -25.05
CA ASP A 254 -21.98 -21.43 -25.34
C ASP A 254 -22.26 -19.91 -25.45
N PRO A 255 -22.64 -19.41 -26.64
CA PRO A 255 -22.97 -17.99 -26.85
C PRO A 255 -24.17 -17.50 -26.04
N ASN A 256 -25.09 -18.41 -25.64
CA ASN A 256 -26.28 -18.08 -24.85
C ASN A 256 -26.03 -18.26 -23.34
N SER A 257 -24.82 -18.63 -22.94
CA SER A 257 -24.50 -18.75 -21.52
C SER A 257 -24.66 -17.38 -20.83
N PRO A 258 -25.35 -17.33 -19.68
CA PRO A 258 -25.43 -16.12 -18.87
C PRO A 258 -24.06 -15.71 -18.30
N TYR A 259 -23.05 -16.58 -18.40
CA TYR A 259 -21.70 -16.36 -17.89
C TYR A 259 -20.67 -16.38 -19.02
N LEU A 260 -19.76 -15.39 -19.04
CA LEU A 260 -18.63 -15.35 -19.99
C LEU A 260 -17.51 -16.31 -19.59
N ILE A 261 -17.23 -16.45 -18.29
CA ILE A 261 -16.24 -17.37 -17.73
C ILE A 261 -16.98 -18.41 -16.87
N THR A 262 -16.61 -19.68 -16.99
CA THR A 262 -17.23 -20.78 -16.25
C THR A 262 -16.19 -21.72 -15.69
N THR A 263 -16.55 -22.41 -14.62
CA THR A 263 -15.77 -23.52 -14.07
C THR A 263 -15.67 -24.64 -15.09
N ASN A 264 -14.46 -25.16 -15.28
CA ASN A 264 -14.18 -26.18 -16.27
C ASN A 264 -14.79 -27.52 -15.88
N ARG A 265 -15.95 -27.84 -16.49
CA ARG A 265 -16.67 -29.10 -16.27
C ARG A 265 -15.90 -30.36 -16.67
N LYS A 266 -14.80 -30.24 -17.43
CA LYS A 266 -13.93 -31.39 -17.74
C LYS A 266 -13.12 -31.85 -16.52
N LEU A 267 -13.00 -31.01 -15.48
CA LEU A 267 -12.37 -31.41 -14.23
C LEU A 267 -13.18 -32.48 -13.50
N ASP A 268 -14.51 -32.47 -13.63
CA ASP A 268 -15.42 -33.50 -13.10
C ASP A 268 -15.17 -34.91 -13.69
N GLY A 269 -14.37 -35.01 -14.76
CA GLY A 269 -13.97 -36.26 -15.41
C GLY A 269 -12.46 -36.43 -15.58
N LEU A 270 -11.63 -35.60 -14.94
CA LEU A 270 -10.17 -35.68 -15.04
C LEU A 270 -9.68 -37.01 -14.44
N GLY A 271 -8.90 -37.78 -15.19
CA GLY A 271 -8.50 -39.14 -14.82
C GLY A 271 -9.51 -40.23 -15.21
N GLY A 272 -10.70 -39.85 -15.67
CA GLY A 272 -11.67 -40.76 -16.26
C GLY A 272 -11.15 -41.30 -17.60
N LEU A 273 -10.60 -42.50 -17.60
CA LEU A 273 -10.28 -43.24 -18.82
C LEU A 273 -11.59 -43.65 -19.50
N ASP A 274 -11.73 -43.39 -20.80
CA ASP A 274 -12.74 -44.08 -21.60
C ASP A 274 -12.32 -45.55 -21.75
N TYR A 275 -12.85 -46.40 -20.86
CA TYR A 275 -12.60 -47.84 -20.87
C TYR A 275 -12.98 -48.47 -22.21
N GLY A 276 -13.90 -47.86 -22.97
CA GLY A 276 -14.30 -48.26 -24.32
C GLY A 276 -13.13 -48.43 -25.28
N LEU A 277 -12.14 -47.54 -25.21
CA LEU A 277 -10.97 -47.53 -26.10
C LEU A 277 -10.01 -48.70 -25.86
N PHE A 278 -10.02 -49.31 -24.67
CA PHE A 278 -9.09 -50.36 -24.27
C PHE A 278 -9.76 -51.72 -24.07
N ASN A 279 -11.09 -51.80 -24.22
CA ASN A 279 -11.87 -53.01 -23.99
C ASN A 279 -11.38 -54.22 -24.81
N ASN A 280 -10.97 -54.01 -26.07
CA ASN A 280 -10.42 -55.09 -26.89
C ASN A 280 -9.07 -55.61 -26.36
N LEU A 281 -8.20 -54.70 -25.90
CA LEU A 281 -6.90 -55.04 -25.33
C LEU A 281 -7.06 -55.77 -23.98
N TYR A 282 -7.96 -55.30 -23.12
CA TYR A 282 -8.28 -55.94 -21.85
C TYR A 282 -8.94 -57.32 -22.03
N SER A 283 -9.79 -57.47 -23.06
CA SER A 283 -10.38 -58.75 -23.45
C SER A 283 -9.33 -59.76 -23.94
N MET A 284 -8.35 -59.31 -24.74
CA MET A 284 -7.24 -60.16 -25.21
C MET A 284 -6.28 -60.58 -24.08
N LEU A 285 -6.10 -59.73 -23.07
CA LEU A 285 -5.20 -59.99 -21.94
C LEU A 285 -5.89 -60.68 -20.76
N GLY A 286 -7.21 -60.91 -20.82
CA GLY A 286 -7.98 -61.51 -19.71
C GLY A 286 -7.99 -60.65 -18.44
N MET A 287 -7.72 -59.34 -18.56
CA MET A 287 -7.59 -58.42 -17.43
C MET A 287 -8.91 -57.68 -17.19
N ARG A 288 -9.28 -57.52 -15.91
CA ARG A 288 -10.31 -56.56 -15.48
C ARG A 288 -9.61 -55.37 -14.82
N PRO A 289 -9.42 -54.24 -15.51
CA PRO A 289 -8.86 -53.06 -14.86
C PRO A 289 -9.80 -52.62 -13.72
N GLY A 290 -9.23 -52.20 -12.59
CA GLY A 290 -9.98 -51.51 -11.55
C GLY A 290 -10.43 -50.13 -12.03
N SER A 291 -11.36 -49.51 -11.29
CA SER A 291 -11.77 -48.13 -11.57
C SER A 291 -10.55 -47.20 -11.48
N ALA A 292 -10.18 -46.59 -12.60
CA ALA A 292 -9.27 -45.46 -12.64
C ALA A 292 -9.78 -44.36 -11.68
N PRO A 293 -8.90 -43.80 -10.84
CA PRO A 293 -9.27 -42.69 -9.99
C PRO A 293 -9.68 -41.51 -10.88
N TYR A 294 -10.88 -41.00 -10.65
CA TYR A 294 -11.40 -39.78 -11.25
C TYR A 294 -11.77 -38.81 -10.12
N GLU A 295 -11.86 -37.53 -10.43
CA GLU A 295 -12.17 -36.50 -9.44
C GLU A 295 -13.60 -36.69 -8.90
N THR A 296 -13.73 -37.16 -7.66
CA THR A 296 -15.02 -37.38 -6.96
C THR A 296 -15.27 -36.35 -5.88
N ASP A 297 -14.34 -35.43 -5.68
CA ASP A 297 -14.44 -34.48 -4.59
C ASP A 297 -15.54 -33.45 -4.88
N SER A 298 -16.54 -33.41 -4.01
CA SER A 298 -17.60 -32.39 -4.03
C SER A 298 -17.06 -30.96 -4.08
N ARG A 299 -15.79 -30.72 -3.69
CA ARG A 299 -15.12 -29.41 -3.79
C ARG A 299 -14.87 -28.93 -5.23
N PHE A 300 -14.66 -29.85 -6.17
CA PHE A 300 -14.44 -29.52 -7.58
C PHE A 300 -15.67 -29.82 -8.45
N THR A 301 -16.60 -30.62 -7.92
CA THR A 301 -17.76 -31.15 -8.64
C THR A 301 -19.11 -30.58 -8.18
N ASP A 302 -19.22 -29.97 -6.98
CA ASP A 302 -20.47 -29.40 -6.45
C ASP A 302 -20.57 -27.88 -6.69
N LYS A 303 -21.46 -27.50 -7.62
CA LYS A 303 -21.73 -26.10 -7.98
C LYS A 303 -22.54 -25.33 -6.93
N ASN A 304 -23.13 -26.01 -5.96
CA ASN A 304 -23.98 -25.37 -4.94
C ASN A 304 -23.16 -24.79 -3.76
N ARG A 305 -21.84 -24.98 -3.74
CA ARG A 305 -20.96 -24.44 -2.69
C ARG A 305 -20.66 -22.96 -2.81
N PHE A 306 -20.91 -22.36 -3.98
CA PHE A 306 -20.59 -20.96 -4.26
C PHE A 306 -21.87 -20.17 -4.50
N ILE A 307 -21.86 -18.93 -4.01
CA ILE A 307 -22.91 -17.95 -4.30
C ILE A 307 -22.29 -16.79 -5.12
N GLY A 308 -23.10 -16.16 -5.96
CA GLY A 308 -22.65 -15.12 -6.88
C GLY A 308 -23.82 -14.30 -7.40
N SER A 309 -23.78 -13.92 -8.67
CA SER A 309 -24.79 -13.02 -9.26
C SER A 309 -26.25 -13.48 -9.06
N ALA A 310 -26.54 -14.77 -9.14
CA ALA A 310 -27.89 -15.30 -8.94
C ALA A 310 -28.41 -15.03 -7.51
N TYR A 311 -27.57 -15.26 -6.50
CA TYR A 311 -27.89 -14.99 -5.10
C TYR A 311 -28.07 -13.49 -4.84
N PHE A 312 -27.20 -12.67 -5.43
CA PHE A 312 -27.30 -11.22 -5.39
C PHE A 312 -28.63 -10.70 -5.96
N LEU A 313 -29.02 -11.16 -7.16
CA LEU A 313 -30.28 -10.75 -7.78
C LEU A 313 -31.50 -11.14 -6.94
N GLU A 314 -31.50 -12.36 -6.38
CA GLU A 314 -32.55 -12.81 -5.47
C GLU A 314 -32.65 -11.91 -4.24
N ARG A 315 -31.51 -11.57 -3.63
CA ARG A 315 -31.46 -10.77 -2.40
C ARG A 315 -31.97 -9.34 -2.60
N LEU A 316 -31.74 -8.76 -3.77
CA LEU A 316 -32.24 -7.44 -4.15
C LEU A 316 -33.67 -7.48 -4.73
N ASN A 317 -34.29 -8.66 -4.83
CA ASN A 317 -35.57 -8.89 -5.50
C ASN A 317 -35.58 -8.35 -6.94
N LEU A 318 -34.46 -8.49 -7.65
CA LEU A 318 -34.32 -8.08 -9.04
C LEU A 318 -34.69 -9.25 -9.96
N ARG A 319 -35.53 -8.94 -10.94
CA ARG A 319 -35.90 -9.82 -12.05
C ARG A 319 -35.52 -9.07 -13.32
N PRO A 320 -34.26 -9.14 -13.77
CA PRO A 320 -33.87 -8.44 -14.97
C PRO A 320 -34.66 -8.96 -16.18
N ASP A 321 -35.39 -8.07 -16.85
CA ASP A 321 -36.15 -8.37 -18.09
C ASP A 321 -35.24 -8.49 -19.32
N TYR A 322 -33.93 -8.21 -19.16
CA TYR A 322 -32.88 -8.28 -20.18
C TYR A 322 -31.90 -9.42 -19.88
N ASP A 323 -31.38 -10.08 -20.91
CA ASP A 323 -30.27 -11.05 -20.83
C ASP A 323 -28.95 -10.32 -20.47
N TYR A 324 -28.81 -9.91 -19.21
CA TYR A 324 -27.51 -9.48 -18.71
C TYR A 324 -26.57 -10.67 -18.67
N ARG A 325 -25.44 -10.53 -19.36
CA ARG A 325 -24.34 -11.49 -19.28
C ARG A 325 -23.42 -11.11 -18.13
N PHE A 326 -23.16 -12.02 -17.22
CA PHE A 326 -22.24 -11.87 -16.11
C PHE A 326 -20.82 -12.28 -16.53
N LEU A 327 -19.82 -11.70 -15.86
CA LEU A 327 -18.42 -11.99 -16.10
C LEU A 327 -18.11 -13.46 -15.86
N GLY A 328 -18.52 -14.00 -14.70
CA GLY A 328 -18.26 -15.39 -14.34
C GLY A 328 -19.42 -16.04 -13.61
N ASP A 329 -19.34 -17.37 -13.48
CA ASP A 329 -20.17 -18.11 -12.55
C ASP A 329 -19.78 -17.84 -11.09
N ALA A 330 -20.55 -18.36 -10.14
CA ALA A 330 -20.35 -18.10 -8.72
C ALA A 330 -18.95 -18.47 -8.20
N ALA A 331 -18.33 -19.53 -8.73
CA ALA A 331 -16.98 -19.93 -8.35
C ALA A 331 -15.93 -18.93 -8.85
N PHE A 332 -16.07 -18.46 -10.09
CA PHE A 332 -15.21 -17.41 -10.63
C PHE A 332 -15.38 -16.10 -9.86
N ASP A 333 -16.63 -15.65 -9.65
CA ASP A 333 -16.95 -14.43 -8.91
C ASP A 333 -16.34 -14.46 -7.50
N THR A 334 -16.42 -15.62 -6.83
CA THR A 334 -15.85 -15.82 -5.49
C THR A 334 -14.33 -15.72 -5.49
N ARG A 335 -13.64 -16.37 -6.44
CA ARG A 335 -12.17 -16.23 -6.56
C ARG A 335 -11.78 -14.79 -6.85
N TYR A 336 -12.49 -14.15 -7.78
CA TYR A 336 -12.23 -12.77 -8.20
C TYR A 336 -12.34 -11.79 -7.03
N ILE A 337 -13.40 -11.91 -6.23
CA ILE A 337 -13.59 -11.07 -5.04
C ILE A 337 -12.59 -11.40 -3.92
N SER A 338 -12.21 -12.67 -3.77
CA SER A 338 -11.20 -13.06 -2.78
C SER A 338 -9.81 -12.52 -3.13
N ASP A 339 -9.45 -12.51 -4.42
CA ASP A 339 -8.20 -11.91 -4.89
C ASP A 339 -8.23 -10.37 -4.75
N ALA A 340 -9.39 -9.75 -4.99
CA ALA A 340 -9.60 -8.33 -4.73
C ALA A 340 -9.43 -8.00 -3.24
N MET A 341 -10.05 -8.79 -2.36
CA MET A 341 -9.93 -8.64 -0.91
C MET A 341 -8.47 -8.78 -0.47
N LEU A 342 -7.77 -9.81 -0.95
CA LEU A 342 -6.37 -10.05 -0.64
C LEU A 342 -5.48 -8.88 -1.05
N ARG A 343 -5.67 -8.32 -2.25
CA ARG A 343 -4.87 -7.17 -2.72
C ARG A 343 -5.13 -5.90 -1.91
N GLN A 344 -6.39 -5.58 -1.63
CA GLN A 344 -6.75 -4.32 -0.97
C GLN A 344 -6.51 -4.33 0.54
N THR A 345 -6.49 -5.52 1.16
CA THR A 345 -6.47 -5.64 2.64
C THR A 345 -5.38 -6.57 3.18
N GLY A 346 -4.65 -7.26 2.30
CA GLY A 346 -3.68 -8.27 2.69
C GLY A 346 -4.31 -9.54 3.27
N SER A 347 -5.64 -9.59 3.44
CA SER A 347 -6.37 -10.72 4.01
C SER A 347 -7.11 -11.50 2.94
N ARG A 348 -7.08 -12.83 3.03
CA ARG A 348 -7.94 -13.68 2.21
C ARG A 348 -9.42 -13.46 2.48
N TYR A 349 -9.76 -13.13 3.73
CA TYR A 349 -11.14 -13.01 4.19
C TYR A 349 -11.44 -11.71 4.94
N ILE A 350 -12.65 -11.17 4.74
CA ILE A 350 -13.15 -9.99 5.47
C ILE A 350 -13.51 -10.30 6.92
N ASN A 351 -13.09 -9.46 7.87
CA ASN A 351 -13.39 -9.63 9.31
C ASN A 351 -13.11 -11.05 9.86
N GLY A 352 -12.13 -11.76 9.29
CA GLY A 352 -11.84 -13.13 9.69
C GLY A 352 -12.95 -14.15 9.40
N VAL A 353 -13.90 -13.87 8.49
CA VAL A 353 -14.87 -14.87 8.05
C VAL A 353 -14.14 -16.04 7.41
N GLY A 354 -14.09 -17.19 8.08
CA GLY A 354 -13.14 -18.27 7.73
C GLY A 354 -13.41 -19.04 6.42
N SER A 355 -14.30 -18.57 5.54
CA SER A 355 -14.59 -19.25 4.28
C SER A 355 -15.05 -18.33 3.16
N ASP A 356 -14.79 -18.76 1.92
CA ASP A 356 -15.21 -18.13 0.68
C ASP A 356 -16.75 -17.93 0.62
N LEU A 357 -17.52 -18.93 1.07
CA LEU A 357 -18.99 -18.87 1.12
C LEU A 357 -19.47 -17.80 2.10
N SER A 358 -18.93 -17.80 3.32
CA SER A 358 -19.31 -16.82 4.35
C SER A 358 -18.93 -15.39 3.96
N GLN A 359 -17.78 -15.21 3.30
CA GLN A 359 -17.37 -13.92 2.76
C GLN A 359 -18.36 -13.40 1.73
N MET A 360 -18.67 -14.20 0.70
CA MET A 360 -19.59 -13.77 -0.34
C MET A 360 -20.99 -13.50 0.23
N GLN A 361 -21.43 -14.30 1.20
CA GLN A 361 -22.71 -14.12 1.88
C GLN A 361 -22.76 -12.78 2.62
N TYR A 362 -21.72 -12.49 3.41
CA TYR A 362 -21.58 -11.23 4.13
C TYR A 362 -21.64 -10.02 3.18
N LEU A 363 -20.82 -10.05 2.12
CA LEU A 363 -20.73 -8.94 1.17
C LEU A 363 -22.03 -8.71 0.40
N ILE A 364 -22.73 -9.78 -0.02
CA ILE A 364 -24.00 -9.67 -0.77
C ILE A 364 -25.15 -9.23 0.14
N ASP A 365 -25.23 -9.74 1.37
CA ASP A 365 -26.26 -9.32 2.33
C ASP A 365 -26.12 -7.84 2.68
N ASN A 366 -24.89 -7.36 2.89
CA ASN A 366 -24.63 -5.95 3.15
C ASN A 366 -24.95 -5.09 1.91
N ALA A 367 -24.68 -5.59 0.70
CA ALA A 367 -25.07 -4.91 -0.53
C ALA A 367 -26.59 -4.70 -0.61
N ALA A 368 -27.37 -5.72 -0.23
CA ALA A 368 -28.83 -5.63 -0.21
C ALA A 368 -29.35 -4.63 0.84
N GLN A 369 -28.67 -4.52 1.99
CA GLN A 369 -29.00 -3.51 3.02
C GLN A 369 -28.66 -2.09 2.54
N ALA A 370 -27.48 -1.92 1.92
CA ALA A 370 -27.02 -0.64 1.38
C ALA A 370 -27.85 -0.17 0.17
N TYR A 371 -28.41 -1.10 -0.61
CA TYR A 371 -29.18 -0.81 -1.83
C TYR A 371 -30.29 0.21 -1.58
N GLY A 372 -31.13 -0.02 -0.57
CA GLY A 372 -32.21 0.90 -0.22
C GLY A 372 -31.74 2.14 0.55
N SER A 373 -30.78 2.00 1.48
CA SER A 373 -30.39 3.10 2.38
C SER A 373 -29.51 4.17 1.71
N LEU A 374 -28.71 3.79 0.71
CA LEU A 374 -27.80 4.67 -0.03
C LEU A 374 -28.30 5.03 -1.44
N GLY A 375 -29.47 4.52 -1.85
CA GLY A 375 -30.05 4.78 -3.17
C GLY A 375 -29.18 4.23 -4.31
N LEU A 376 -28.61 3.04 -4.12
CA LEU A 376 -27.76 2.42 -5.14
C LEU A 376 -28.63 1.96 -6.33
N THR A 377 -28.05 1.90 -7.53
CA THR A 377 -28.74 1.43 -8.74
C THR A 377 -27.99 0.23 -9.31
N PHE A 378 -28.71 -0.84 -9.61
CA PHE A 378 -28.12 -2.05 -10.18
C PHE A 378 -27.47 -1.73 -11.53
N GLY A 379 -26.23 -2.20 -11.74
CA GLY A 379 -25.47 -1.90 -12.95
C GLY A 379 -24.89 -0.48 -13.00
N VAL A 380 -24.87 0.25 -11.89
CA VAL A 380 -24.22 1.57 -11.77
C VAL A 380 -23.16 1.50 -10.67
N SER A 381 -21.96 1.99 -10.99
CA SER A 381 -20.84 2.09 -10.02
C SER A 381 -21.16 3.07 -8.90
N LEU A 382 -20.70 2.77 -7.68
CA LEU A 382 -20.88 3.67 -6.54
C LEU A 382 -20.05 4.95 -6.68
N THR A 383 -20.61 6.09 -6.27
CA THR A 383 -19.89 7.37 -6.16
C THR A 383 -19.00 7.41 -4.93
N ALA A 384 -18.03 8.33 -4.88
CA ALA A 384 -17.15 8.51 -3.72
C ALA A 384 -17.94 8.79 -2.43
N GLU A 385 -19.03 9.57 -2.52
CA GLU A 385 -19.91 9.88 -1.39
C GLU A 385 -20.70 8.66 -0.93
N GLN A 386 -21.10 7.77 -1.85
CA GLN A 386 -21.75 6.51 -1.51
C GLN A 386 -20.78 5.57 -0.80
N ILE A 387 -19.54 5.45 -1.32
CA ILE A 387 -18.48 4.63 -0.71
C ILE A 387 -18.15 5.14 0.70
N ALA A 388 -18.01 6.45 0.87
CA ALA A 388 -17.71 7.07 2.17
C ALA A 388 -18.82 6.85 3.22
N ARG A 389 -20.05 6.56 2.77
CA ARG A 389 -21.21 6.28 3.64
C ARG A 389 -21.47 4.80 3.88
N LEU A 390 -20.66 3.89 3.32
CA LEU A 390 -20.76 2.47 3.61
C LEU A 390 -20.37 2.21 5.07
N ASP A 391 -21.28 1.63 5.84
CA ASP A 391 -21.01 1.13 7.19
C ASP A 391 -20.25 -0.21 7.14
N LYS A 392 -20.67 -1.09 6.23
CA LYS A 392 -20.07 -2.41 5.97
C LYS A 392 -19.66 -2.56 4.51
N SER A 393 -18.64 -3.37 4.27
CA SER A 393 -18.16 -3.64 2.92
C SER A 393 -19.18 -4.46 2.13
N ILE A 394 -19.23 -4.25 0.82
CA ILE A 394 -20.20 -4.87 -0.08
C ILE A 394 -19.54 -5.38 -1.36
N VAL A 395 -20.23 -6.29 -2.05
CA VAL A 395 -19.96 -6.60 -3.46
C VAL A 395 -21.09 -6.07 -4.33
N TRP A 396 -20.74 -5.45 -5.46
CA TRP A 396 -21.70 -4.86 -6.39
C TRP A 396 -21.38 -5.23 -7.82
N TRP A 397 -22.39 -5.56 -8.65
CA TRP A 397 -22.18 -5.88 -10.06
C TRP A 397 -22.29 -4.62 -10.93
N GLU A 398 -21.19 -4.28 -11.60
CA GLU A 398 -21.09 -3.11 -12.49
C GLU A 398 -20.74 -3.52 -13.94
N PRO A 399 -21.14 -2.74 -14.96
CA PRO A 399 -20.85 -3.03 -16.35
C PRO A 399 -19.36 -2.88 -16.67
N MET A 400 -18.85 -3.83 -17.44
CA MET A 400 -17.47 -3.97 -17.85
C MET A 400 -17.42 -4.38 -19.32
N THR A 401 -16.49 -3.82 -20.09
CA THR A 401 -16.24 -4.27 -21.47
C THR A 401 -14.93 -5.05 -21.55
N ILE A 402 -15.00 -6.34 -21.91
CA ILE A 402 -13.84 -7.21 -22.15
C ILE A 402 -13.85 -7.66 -23.60
N GLN A 403 -12.74 -7.43 -24.32
CA GLN A 403 -12.59 -7.89 -25.70
C GLN A 403 -13.81 -7.54 -26.60
N GLY A 404 -14.42 -6.38 -26.38
CA GLY A 404 -15.61 -5.91 -27.11
C GLY A 404 -16.97 -6.41 -26.62
N GLN A 405 -17.03 -7.23 -25.57
CA GLN A 405 -18.29 -7.69 -24.95
C GLN A 405 -18.57 -6.97 -23.64
N THR A 406 -19.78 -6.43 -23.49
CA THR A 406 -20.24 -5.83 -22.23
C THR A 406 -20.84 -6.90 -21.32
N VAL A 407 -20.28 -7.04 -20.13
CA VAL A 407 -20.71 -7.98 -19.09
C VAL A 407 -20.86 -7.27 -17.75
N LEU A 408 -21.61 -7.84 -16.81
CA LEU A 408 -21.65 -7.39 -15.42
C LEU A 408 -20.60 -8.15 -14.59
N ALA A 409 -19.69 -7.42 -13.96
CA ALA A 409 -18.62 -7.99 -13.15
C ALA A 409 -18.78 -7.61 -11.67
N PRO A 410 -18.51 -8.53 -10.73
CA PRO A 410 -18.56 -8.21 -9.30
C PRO A 410 -17.39 -7.30 -8.92
N LYS A 411 -17.66 -6.27 -8.12
CA LYS A 411 -16.66 -5.35 -7.60
C LYS A 411 -16.79 -5.21 -6.09
N LEU A 412 -15.65 -5.31 -5.42
CA LEU A 412 -15.53 -5.13 -3.99
C LEU A 412 -15.47 -3.63 -3.65
N TYR A 413 -16.32 -3.20 -2.72
CA TYR A 413 -16.29 -1.87 -2.10
C TYR A 413 -16.07 -2.02 -0.61
N LEU A 414 -14.96 -1.48 -0.11
CA LEU A 414 -14.55 -1.60 1.28
C LEU A 414 -15.07 -0.43 2.11
N ALA A 415 -15.69 -0.73 3.24
CA ALA A 415 -16.03 0.27 4.25
C ALA A 415 -14.83 0.51 5.17
N LYS A 416 -14.56 1.79 5.50
CA LYS A 416 -13.38 2.20 6.28
C LYS A 416 -13.26 1.51 7.64
N ASN A 417 -14.39 1.20 8.29
CA ASN A 417 -14.42 0.59 9.62
C ASN A 417 -14.41 -0.94 9.59
N ASP A 418 -14.44 -1.54 8.40
CA ASP A 418 -14.64 -2.98 8.23
C ASP A 418 -13.35 -3.70 7.85
N VAL A 419 -12.33 -2.97 7.39
CA VAL A 419 -11.05 -3.53 6.97
C VAL A 419 -9.92 -2.54 7.23
N THR A 420 -8.72 -3.06 7.43
CA THR A 420 -7.50 -2.26 7.34
C THR A 420 -7.02 -2.28 5.90
N ALA A 421 -6.98 -1.11 5.26
CA ALA A 421 -6.32 -0.98 3.96
C ALA A 421 -4.81 -1.23 4.13
N VAL A 422 -4.21 -1.82 3.10
CA VAL A 422 -2.76 -2.08 3.07
C VAL A 422 -2.12 -1.26 1.97
N SER A 423 -0.88 -0.85 2.20
CA SER A 423 -0.02 -0.23 1.20
C SER A 423 1.08 -1.20 0.82
N GLY A 424 1.38 -1.25 -0.49
CA GLY A 424 2.55 -1.97 -1.00
C GLY A 424 2.56 -3.47 -0.74
N SER A 425 3.75 -4.02 -0.47
CA SER A 425 4.01 -5.41 -0.09
C SER A 425 3.52 -5.72 1.31
N VAL A 426 3.01 -6.93 1.51
CA VAL A 426 2.32 -7.34 2.72
C VAL A 426 2.93 -8.61 3.31
N ILE A 427 3.18 -8.59 4.62
CA ILE A 427 3.32 -9.79 5.45
C ILE A 427 2.24 -9.72 6.52
N LYS A 428 1.36 -10.74 6.56
CA LYS A 428 0.21 -10.75 7.44
C LYS A 428 -0.05 -12.12 8.09
N GLY A 429 -0.51 -12.11 9.33
CA GLY A 429 -1.02 -13.29 10.05
C GLY A 429 -2.10 -12.92 11.07
N GLY A 430 -2.72 -13.93 11.67
CA GLY A 430 -3.47 -13.77 12.92
C GLY A 430 -2.52 -13.41 14.06
N ASN A 431 -1.47 -14.20 14.26
CA ASN A 431 -0.28 -13.79 15.00
C ASN A 431 0.92 -13.76 14.04
N VAL A 432 1.87 -12.86 14.27
CA VAL A 432 3.08 -12.76 13.46
C VAL A 432 4.29 -12.68 14.38
N GLU A 433 5.30 -13.49 14.09
CA GLU A 433 6.58 -13.51 14.80
C GLU A 433 7.70 -13.49 13.76
N LEU A 434 8.54 -12.45 13.82
CA LEU A 434 9.63 -12.22 12.89
C LEU A 434 10.95 -12.16 13.67
N GLU A 435 11.85 -13.09 13.40
CA GLU A 435 13.24 -13.07 13.89
C GLU A 435 14.16 -12.75 12.72
N ALA A 436 14.91 -11.65 12.80
CA ALA A 436 15.76 -11.20 11.71
C ALA A 436 17.14 -10.74 12.19
N GLY A 437 18.18 -10.92 11.37
CA GLY A 437 19.42 -10.17 11.57
C GLY A 437 19.16 -8.66 11.54
N ARG A 438 18.41 -8.19 10.53
CA ARG A 438 17.84 -6.85 10.39
C ARG A 438 16.46 -6.95 9.75
N LEU A 439 15.52 -6.13 10.21
CA LEU A 439 14.20 -6.02 9.59
C LEU A 439 14.06 -4.71 8.82
N ILE A 440 13.59 -4.78 7.58
CA ILE A 440 13.29 -3.62 6.74
C ILE A 440 11.84 -3.70 6.28
N ASN A 441 11.03 -2.73 6.68
CA ASN A 441 9.71 -2.48 6.13
C ASN A 441 9.71 -1.11 5.43
N SER A 442 9.67 -1.10 4.09
CA SER A 442 9.72 0.14 3.31
C SER A 442 8.59 0.23 2.31
N ASN A 443 7.73 1.24 2.42
CA ASN A 443 6.47 1.32 1.65
C ASN A 443 5.67 -0.01 1.74
N GLY A 444 5.76 -0.73 2.85
CA GLY A 444 5.20 -2.06 3.05
C GLY A 444 4.33 -2.12 4.31
N SER A 445 3.54 -3.18 4.39
CA SER A 445 2.63 -3.46 5.51
C SER A 445 3.01 -4.75 6.23
N LEU A 446 3.39 -4.66 7.52
CA LEU A 446 3.56 -5.78 8.45
C LEU A 446 2.39 -5.79 9.44
N LEU A 447 1.55 -6.83 9.37
CA LEU A 447 0.24 -6.80 10.02
C LEU A 447 -0.03 -8.07 10.82
N ALA A 448 -0.56 -7.93 12.03
CA ALA A 448 -1.17 -9.02 12.78
C ALA A 448 -2.60 -8.66 13.19
N ASP A 449 -3.54 -9.59 13.05
CA ASP A 449 -4.90 -9.39 13.55
C ASP A 449 -4.93 -9.41 15.09
N ASN A 450 -4.03 -10.17 15.72
CA ASN A 450 -3.86 -10.28 17.17
C ASN A 450 -2.49 -9.71 17.59
N SER A 451 -1.46 -10.55 17.76
CA SER A 451 -0.14 -10.13 18.24
C SER A 451 0.92 -10.11 17.15
N LEU A 452 1.77 -9.08 17.15
CA LEU A 452 2.94 -8.95 16.29
C LEU A 452 4.19 -8.84 17.16
N PHE A 453 5.13 -9.76 16.99
CA PHE A 453 6.45 -9.74 17.62
C PHE A 453 7.53 -9.62 16.55
N ILE A 454 8.46 -8.70 16.75
CA ILE A 454 9.61 -8.50 15.88
C ILE A 454 10.87 -8.48 16.74
N ASP A 455 11.76 -9.43 16.53
CA ASP A 455 13.05 -9.49 17.19
C ASP A 455 14.18 -9.35 16.15
N SER A 456 15.05 -8.36 16.35
CA SER A 456 16.16 -8.05 15.46
C SER A 456 17.51 -8.07 16.17
N TRP A 457 18.49 -8.76 15.58
CA TRP A 457 19.89 -8.74 16.05
C TRP A 457 20.64 -7.45 15.66
N SER A 458 20.02 -6.57 14.89
CA SER A 458 20.56 -5.30 14.43
C SER A 458 19.49 -4.22 14.50
N THR A 459 19.02 -3.67 13.38
CA THR A 459 18.02 -2.61 13.34
C THR A 459 16.63 -3.13 12.97
N ILE A 460 15.61 -2.37 13.35
CA ILE A 460 14.28 -2.46 12.77
C ILE A 460 13.98 -1.14 12.06
N ASP A 461 13.86 -1.19 10.74
CA ASP A 461 13.67 -0.01 9.90
C ASP A 461 12.25 0.00 9.30
N ASN A 462 11.36 0.82 9.85
CA ASN A 462 10.05 1.15 9.29
C ASN A 462 10.12 2.51 8.62
N ILE A 463 10.24 2.53 7.30
CA ILE A 463 10.61 3.73 6.53
C ILE A 463 9.71 3.93 5.31
N ASN A 464 9.71 5.15 4.78
CA ASN A 464 9.05 5.51 3.53
C ASN A 464 7.57 5.08 3.51
N ALA A 465 6.72 5.65 4.37
CA ALA A 465 5.30 5.27 4.50
C ALA A 465 5.07 3.80 4.87
N GLY A 466 5.99 3.20 5.63
CA GLY A 466 5.85 1.85 6.16
C GLY A 466 4.75 1.77 7.22
N GLN A 467 4.01 0.65 7.24
CA GLN A 467 2.99 0.36 8.25
C GLN A 467 3.35 -0.90 9.02
N ILE A 468 3.46 -0.78 10.35
CA ILE A 468 3.56 -1.92 11.28
C ILE A 468 2.33 -1.84 12.20
N LYS A 469 1.47 -2.87 12.18
CA LYS A 469 0.22 -2.86 12.94
C LYS A 469 -0.11 -4.20 13.57
N ALA A 470 -0.51 -4.18 14.84
CA ALA A 470 -1.17 -5.29 15.53
C ALA A 470 -2.60 -4.89 15.95
N GLY A 471 -3.56 -5.81 15.90
CA GLY A 471 -4.88 -5.61 16.50
C GLY A 471 -4.88 -5.76 18.03
N GLY A 472 -3.83 -6.36 18.59
CA GLY A 472 -3.58 -6.58 20.02
C GLY A 472 -2.20 -6.07 20.42
N PHE A 473 -1.38 -6.93 21.02
CA PHE A 473 -0.04 -6.56 21.48
C PHE A 473 0.96 -6.47 20.32
N LEU A 474 1.67 -5.35 20.24
CA LEU A 474 2.82 -5.13 19.36
C LEU A 474 4.10 -5.04 20.21
N GLY A 475 4.98 -6.02 20.07
CA GLY A 475 6.31 -6.05 20.67
C GLY A 475 7.40 -5.95 19.61
N MET A 476 8.36 -5.04 19.79
CA MET A 476 9.51 -4.91 18.90
C MET A 476 10.79 -4.81 19.73
N THR A 477 11.71 -5.75 19.55
CA THR A 477 13.01 -5.78 20.20
C THR A 477 14.11 -5.64 19.15
N ALA A 478 15.04 -4.70 19.33
CA ALA A 478 16.22 -4.59 18.50
C ALA A 478 17.48 -4.50 19.37
N MET A 479 18.56 -5.18 18.99
CA MET A 479 19.86 -4.93 19.61
C MET A 479 20.37 -3.52 19.29
N GLY A 480 20.16 -3.07 18.05
CA GLY A 480 20.45 -1.72 17.60
C GLY A 480 19.22 -0.82 17.61
N ASP A 481 19.12 0.07 16.63
CA ASP A 481 18.09 1.11 16.61
C ASP A 481 16.73 0.59 16.11
N ILE A 482 15.66 1.19 16.62
CA ILE A 482 14.30 1.07 16.08
C ILE A 482 13.97 2.40 15.40
N ASN A 483 13.84 2.37 14.07
CA ASN A 483 13.61 3.54 13.24
C ASN A 483 12.19 3.53 12.70
N ASN A 484 11.41 4.56 13.05
CA ASN A 484 10.12 4.87 12.44
C ASN A 484 10.23 6.22 11.73
N ILE A 485 10.49 6.18 10.42
CA ILE A 485 10.83 7.37 9.63
C ILE A 485 9.74 7.60 8.57
N GLY A 486 9.00 8.69 8.70
CA GLY A 486 7.84 9.01 7.87
C GLY A 486 6.87 7.83 7.74
N SER A 487 6.63 7.11 8.84
CA SER A 487 5.97 5.79 8.85
C SER A 487 5.10 5.61 10.11
N SER A 488 4.28 4.57 10.14
CA SER A 488 3.33 4.32 11.24
C SER A 488 3.58 2.99 11.96
N ILE A 489 3.49 3.04 13.29
CA ILE A 489 3.52 1.90 14.21
C ILE A 489 2.25 1.96 15.06
N ARG A 490 1.44 0.90 15.06
CA ARG A 490 0.16 0.88 15.82
C ARG A 490 -0.13 -0.46 16.48
N GLY A 491 -0.65 -0.43 17.71
CA GLY A 491 -1.14 -1.60 18.43
C GLY A 491 -2.30 -1.28 19.37
N GLN A 492 -2.94 -2.30 19.95
CA GLN A 492 -3.77 -2.10 21.15
C GLN A 492 -2.89 -1.81 22.38
N GLN A 493 -1.73 -2.46 22.43
CA GLN A 493 -0.63 -2.15 23.34
C GLN A 493 0.66 -2.18 22.54
N VAL A 494 1.56 -1.24 22.80
CA VAL A 494 2.85 -1.12 22.08
C VAL A 494 4.00 -1.16 23.08
N ALA A 495 4.99 -2.02 22.84
CA ALA A 495 6.26 -2.05 23.54
C ALA A 495 7.41 -2.08 22.53
N LEU A 496 8.25 -1.05 22.55
CA LEU A 496 9.46 -0.98 21.72
C LEU A 496 10.68 -0.99 22.65
N ASP A 497 11.59 -1.94 22.44
CA ASP A 497 12.77 -2.15 23.25
C ASP A 497 14.02 -2.16 22.35
N SER A 498 14.76 -1.05 22.33
CA SER A 498 16.08 -0.95 21.70
C SER A 498 17.17 -1.15 22.76
N ILE A 499 17.83 -2.31 22.75
CA ILE A 499 18.68 -2.76 23.86
C ILE A 499 19.97 -1.93 23.97
N ASP A 500 20.75 -1.85 22.89
CA ASP A 500 22.02 -1.10 22.85
C ASP A 500 21.93 0.12 21.89
N GLY A 501 20.73 0.42 21.39
CA GLY A 501 20.47 1.47 20.40
C GLY A 501 19.55 2.57 20.90
N SER A 502 19.02 3.31 19.93
CA SER A 502 18.05 4.38 20.11
C SER A 502 16.71 4.01 19.47
N ILE A 503 15.64 4.65 19.95
CA ILE A 503 14.34 4.67 19.27
C ILE A 503 14.21 6.02 18.57
N ILE A 504 14.04 6.02 17.25
CA ILE A 504 13.91 7.22 16.44
C ILE A 504 12.53 7.26 15.78
N ASN A 505 11.75 8.29 16.08
CA ASN A 505 10.49 8.58 15.42
C ASN A 505 10.60 9.94 14.72
N ARG A 506 10.68 9.97 13.39
CA ARG A 506 11.03 11.19 12.65
C ARG A 506 10.22 11.35 11.37
N THR A 507 9.53 12.49 11.26
CA THR A 507 8.97 12.94 9.99
C THR A 507 10.08 13.46 9.09
N GLU A 508 10.15 12.98 7.86
CA GLU A 508 11.12 13.47 6.88
C GLU A 508 10.68 14.81 6.28
N THR A 509 11.63 15.72 6.19
CA THR A 509 11.45 16.98 5.48
C THR A 509 12.56 17.16 4.47
N GLN A 510 12.23 17.79 3.36
CA GLN A 510 13.19 18.07 2.30
C GLN A 510 13.06 19.53 1.89
N GLN A 511 14.16 20.26 1.99
CA GLN A 511 14.22 21.62 1.44
C GLN A 511 14.69 21.55 0.00
N TRP A 512 13.99 22.26 -0.87
CA TRP A 512 14.41 22.45 -2.25
C TRP A 512 14.42 23.93 -2.59
N SER A 513 15.17 24.29 -3.62
CA SER A 513 15.22 25.67 -4.12
C SER A 513 15.41 25.72 -5.63
N VAL A 514 14.78 26.71 -6.27
CA VAL A 514 14.89 26.99 -7.70
C VAL A 514 15.27 28.45 -7.86
N SER A 515 16.16 28.76 -8.79
CA SER A 515 16.52 30.15 -9.08
C SER A 515 16.66 30.42 -10.58
N GLY A 516 16.09 31.53 -11.03
CA GLY A 516 16.21 32.07 -12.38
C GLY A 516 17.09 33.33 -12.36
N GLN A 517 18.13 33.32 -13.21
CA GLN A 517 19.06 34.44 -13.37
C GLN A 517 19.01 34.99 -14.81
N ASN A 518 19.12 36.30 -14.96
CA ASN A 518 19.40 36.95 -16.25
C ASN A 518 20.63 37.84 -16.10
N GLY A 519 21.75 37.39 -16.68
CA GLY A 519 23.06 37.97 -16.43
C GLY A 519 23.46 37.84 -14.95
N ARG A 520 23.81 38.96 -14.29
CA ARG A 520 24.15 39.00 -12.85
C ARG A 520 22.96 39.31 -11.93
N LYS A 521 21.74 39.39 -12.47
CA LYS A 521 20.53 39.75 -11.69
C LYS A 521 19.70 38.49 -11.46
N GLN A 522 19.43 38.21 -10.19
CA GLN A 522 18.43 37.21 -9.81
C GLN A 522 17.04 37.78 -10.11
N ILE A 523 16.29 37.09 -10.98
CA ILE A 523 14.92 37.49 -11.37
C ILE A 523 13.91 36.74 -10.51
N LEU A 524 14.18 35.48 -10.21
CA LEU A 524 13.31 34.61 -9.44
C LEU A 524 14.17 33.72 -8.56
N ALA A 525 13.81 33.58 -7.29
CA ALA A 525 14.30 32.52 -6.43
C ALA A 525 13.15 32.02 -5.59
N PHE A 526 13.06 30.72 -5.43
CA PHE A 526 12.05 30.09 -4.59
C PHE A 526 12.75 29.01 -3.77
N SER A 527 12.41 28.89 -2.50
CA SER A 527 12.70 27.69 -1.72
C SER A 527 11.53 27.32 -0.83
N GLN A 528 11.35 26.03 -0.60
CA GLN A 528 10.36 25.50 0.32
C GLN A 528 10.87 24.24 0.98
N THR A 529 10.40 24.01 2.19
CA THR A 529 10.51 22.72 2.89
C THR A 529 9.24 21.94 2.67
N ASP A 530 9.36 20.81 1.99
CA ASP A 530 8.31 19.82 1.87
C ASP A 530 8.37 18.88 3.08
N VAL A 531 7.20 18.42 3.52
CA VAL A 531 7.03 17.55 4.67
C VAL A 531 6.39 16.26 4.18
N GLY A 532 7.03 15.12 4.44
CA GLY A 532 6.48 13.80 4.12
C GLY A 532 5.39 13.36 5.09
N ASP A 533 5.07 12.07 5.07
CA ASP A 533 4.14 11.50 6.04
C ASP A 533 4.61 11.71 7.48
N ILE A 534 3.68 12.03 8.37
CA ILE A 534 3.98 12.20 9.79
C ILE A 534 4.35 10.86 10.41
N ALA A 535 5.53 10.78 10.99
CA ALA A 535 5.96 9.59 11.71
C ALA A 535 5.15 9.46 13.01
N SER A 536 4.44 8.34 13.15
CA SER A 536 3.50 8.11 14.25
C SER A 536 3.71 6.78 14.94
N ILE A 537 3.65 6.79 16.28
CA ILE A 537 3.57 5.59 17.11
C ILE A 537 2.32 5.72 17.98
N GLN A 538 1.38 4.79 17.83
CA GLN A 538 0.04 4.90 18.39
C GLN A 538 -0.39 3.63 19.11
N SER A 539 -1.05 3.78 20.25
CA SER A 539 -1.62 2.67 21.01
C SER A 539 -3.05 2.99 21.44
N GLU A 540 -3.96 2.02 21.37
CA GLU A 540 -5.32 2.19 21.90
C GLU A 540 -5.34 2.10 23.45
N GLY A 541 -4.35 1.44 24.03
CA GLY A 541 -4.09 1.29 25.46
C GLY A 541 -2.69 1.79 25.81
N SER A 542 -1.98 1.07 26.68
CA SER A 542 -0.67 1.50 27.17
C SER A 542 0.43 1.45 26.09
N MET A 543 1.46 2.27 26.26
CA MET A 543 2.66 2.27 25.42
C MET A 543 3.94 2.41 26.26
N SER A 544 4.98 1.63 25.91
CA SER A 544 6.32 1.72 26.49
C SER A 544 7.38 1.80 25.39
N LEU A 545 8.24 2.80 25.46
CA LEU A 545 9.42 2.97 24.61
C LEU A 545 10.67 2.93 25.50
N ASN A 546 11.50 1.89 25.37
CA ASN A 546 12.74 1.74 26.14
C ASN A 546 13.95 1.71 25.20
N ALA A 547 14.92 2.59 25.43
CA ALA A 547 16.15 2.65 24.65
C ALA A 547 17.40 2.61 25.55
N GLY A 548 18.38 1.79 25.20
CA GLY A 548 19.68 1.77 25.88
C GLY A 548 20.46 3.07 25.71
N LYS A 549 20.25 3.78 24.59
CA LYS A 549 20.81 5.10 24.31
C LYS A 549 19.72 6.16 24.40
N ASN A 550 19.19 6.62 23.26
CA ASN A 550 18.34 7.80 23.19
C ASN A 550 16.93 7.46 22.72
N ILE A 551 15.97 8.32 23.06
CA ILE A 551 14.70 8.41 22.33
C ILE A 551 14.67 9.75 21.60
N GLU A 552 14.57 9.71 20.27
CA GLU A 552 14.64 10.89 19.39
C GLU A 552 13.34 11.05 18.61
N LEU A 553 12.58 12.10 18.94
CA LEU A 553 11.31 12.44 18.32
C LEU A 553 11.47 13.75 17.56
N THR A 554 11.19 13.77 16.27
CA THR A 554 11.33 14.97 15.44
C THR A 554 10.13 15.15 14.53
N ALA A 555 9.39 16.24 14.73
CA ALA A 555 8.14 16.55 14.01
C ALA A 555 7.16 15.37 13.98
N SER A 556 7.11 14.59 15.06
CA SER A 556 6.47 13.27 15.09
C SER A 556 5.38 13.18 16.16
N GLU A 557 4.47 12.24 16.00
CA GLU A 557 3.34 12.02 16.92
C GLU A 557 3.52 10.73 17.72
N ILE A 558 3.36 10.80 19.04
CA ILE A 558 3.25 9.63 19.92
C ILE A 558 1.96 9.74 20.73
N THR A 559 1.08 8.73 20.62
CA THR A 559 -0.24 8.80 21.25
C THR A 559 -0.65 7.48 21.90
N THR A 560 -1.24 7.58 23.09
CA THR A 560 -2.05 6.52 23.69
C THR A 560 -3.49 7.01 23.80
N GLU A 561 -4.46 6.30 23.20
CA GLU A 561 -5.87 6.70 23.31
C GLU A 561 -6.39 6.54 24.76
N LYS A 562 -5.88 5.53 25.47
CA LYS A 562 -6.16 5.25 26.88
C LYS A 562 -4.90 4.73 27.57
N GLY A 563 -4.82 4.91 28.88
CA GLY A 563 -3.74 4.31 29.67
C GLY A 563 -2.40 5.03 29.52
N PRO A 564 -1.34 4.53 30.17
CA PRO A 564 -0.10 5.28 30.32
C PRO A 564 0.81 5.21 29.08
N LEU A 565 1.53 6.31 28.85
CA LEU A 565 2.67 6.42 27.93
C LEU A 565 3.96 6.53 28.73
N THR A 566 4.90 5.60 28.53
CA THR A 566 6.22 5.62 29.19
C THR A 566 7.34 5.67 28.16
N LEU A 567 8.24 6.65 28.29
CA LEU A 567 9.48 6.76 27.54
C LEU A 567 10.66 6.62 28.53
N SER A 568 11.57 5.68 28.28
CA SER A 568 12.77 5.49 29.09
C SER A 568 14.01 5.38 28.21
N ALA A 569 14.99 6.24 28.44
CA ALA A 569 16.27 6.24 27.73
C ALA A 569 17.44 6.15 28.70
N GLY A 570 18.42 5.29 28.41
CA GLY A 570 19.66 5.19 29.18
C GLY A 570 20.52 6.47 29.12
N GLN A 571 20.33 7.28 28.09
CA GLN A 571 20.98 8.58 27.90
C GLN A 571 19.92 9.68 27.80
N ASP A 572 19.63 10.19 26.60
CA ASP A 572 18.86 11.42 26.41
C ASP A 572 17.49 11.15 25.77
N ILE A 573 16.50 12.00 26.10
CA ILE A 573 15.22 12.05 25.39
C ILE A 573 15.10 13.41 24.72
N SER A 574 14.99 13.42 23.39
CA SER A 574 14.89 14.63 22.58
C SER A 574 13.55 14.69 21.86
N ILE A 575 12.78 15.76 22.11
CA ILE A 575 11.46 16.02 21.53
C ILE A 575 11.56 17.32 20.74
N LEU A 576 11.88 17.19 19.46
CA LEU A 576 12.35 18.27 18.61
C LEU A 576 11.35 18.63 17.51
N THR A 577 11.58 19.79 16.90
CA THR A 577 10.84 20.27 15.75
C THR A 577 11.59 19.99 14.45
N ALA A 578 10.89 19.75 13.35
CA ALA A 578 11.46 19.96 12.02
C ALA A 578 11.25 21.42 11.59
N GLN A 579 12.26 22.04 10.99
CA GLN A 579 12.11 23.38 10.44
C GLN A 579 11.25 23.34 9.18
N GLN A 580 10.29 24.24 9.08
CA GLN A 580 9.50 24.45 7.87
C GLN A 580 9.80 25.85 7.34
N SER A 581 10.24 25.97 6.10
CA SER A 581 10.59 27.26 5.52
C SER A 581 9.96 27.41 4.14
N GLN A 582 9.63 28.64 3.80
CA GLN A 582 9.26 29.05 2.45
C GLN A 582 9.90 30.41 2.18
N SER A 583 10.50 30.58 1.01
CA SER A 583 11.04 31.85 0.57
C SER A 583 10.75 32.05 -0.90
N THR A 584 10.23 33.22 -1.24
CA THR A 584 10.00 33.66 -2.62
C THR A 584 10.68 35.01 -2.81
N GLN A 585 11.60 35.07 -3.77
CA GLN A 585 12.23 36.30 -4.22
C GLN A 585 11.90 36.55 -5.68
N VAL A 586 11.40 37.75 -5.97
CA VAL A 586 11.09 38.19 -7.33
C VAL A 586 11.72 39.55 -7.56
N GLY A 587 12.73 39.58 -8.42
CA GLY A 587 13.63 40.71 -8.59
C GLY A 587 14.24 41.11 -7.25
N LYS A 588 13.81 42.26 -6.71
CA LYS A 588 14.25 42.77 -5.40
C LYS A 588 13.27 42.48 -4.26
N ASN A 589 12.04 42.10 -4.58
CA ASN A 589 11.04 41.81 -3.56
C ASN A 589 11.30 40.42 -2.99
N LYS A 590 11.14 40.25 -1.69
CA LYS A 590 11.40 38.99 -0.99
C LYS A 590 10.30 38.74 0.04
N THR A 591 9.79 37.53 0.10
CA THR A 591 8.90 37.06 1.17
C THR A 591 9.51 35.79 1.73
N GLU A 592 9.63 35.69 3.05
CA GLU A 592 10.08 34.49 3.75
C GLU A 592 9.10 34.18 4.88
N ALA A 593 8.77 32.91 5.03
CA ALA A 593 8.09 32.36 6.19
C ALA A 593 8.96 31.24 6.74
N GLN A 594 9.21 31.25 8.04
CA GLN A 594 9.87 30.19 8.76
C GLN A 594 9.02 29.80 9.95
N GLY A 595 8.83 28.50 10.12
CA GLY A 595 8.08 27.91 11.21
C GLY A 595 8.73 26.60 11.64
N ALA A 596 8.06 25.92 12.56
CA ALA A 596 8.54 24.69 13.14
C ALA A 596 7.38 23.69 13.24
N LEU A 597 7.56 22.53 12.61
CA LEU A 597 6.67 21.40 12.77
C LEU A 597 7.05 20.69 14.06
N SER A 598 6.18 20.76 15.06
CA SER A 598 6.45 20.31 16.42
C SER A 598 6.15 18.82 16.59
N SER A 599 6.84 18.18 17.53
CA SER A 599 6.44 16.83 17.99
C SER A 599 5.36 16.92 19.06
N SER A 600 4.49 15.91 19.12
CA SER A 600 3.49 15.75 20.18
C SER A 600 3.63 14.43 20.94
N LEU A 601 3.45 14.51 22.26
CA LEU A 601 3.27 13.39 23.17
C LEU A 601 1.91 13.53 23.84
N ASP A 602 0.97 12.65 23.50
CA ASP A 602 -0.40 12.70 24.05
C ASP A 602 -0.74 11.38 24.75
N SER A 603 -0.92 11.44 26.08
CA SER A 603 -1.27 10.27 26.89
C SER A 603 -2.72 10.26 27.35
N GLY A 604 -3.46 9.20 27.04
CA GLY A 604 -4.79 8.91 27.58
C GLY A 604 -4.78 8.44 29.05
N GLY A 605 -3.72 8.72 29.80
CA GLY A 605 -3.49 8.34 31.19
C GLY A 605 -2.30 9.11 31.74
N ASN A 606 -1.34 8.43 32.39
CA ASN A 606 -0.09 9.04 32.85
C ASN A 606 0.97 9.08 31.75
N LEU A 607 1.64 10.22 31.58
CA LEU A 607 2.84 10.37 30.77
C LEU A 607 4.09 10.37 31.65
N ASN A 608 4.95 9.38 31.48
CA ASN A 608 6.23 9.29 32.18
C ASN A 608 7.40 9.33 31.19
N VAL A 609 8.34 10.26 31.40
CA VAL A 609 9.52 10.45 30.55
C VAL A 609 10.76 10.41 31.45
N PHE A 610 11.59 9.38 31.26
CA PHE A 610 12.77 9.11 32.07
C PHE A 610 14.04 9.10 31.20
N ALA A 611 14.93 10.06 31.41
CA ALA A 611 16.24 10.10 30.77
C ALA A 611 17.35 9.87 31.80
N GLY A 612 18.30 8.99 31.49
CA GLY A 612 19.50 8.79 32.30
C GLY A 612 20.40 10.04 32.37
N ARG A 613 20.26 10.95 31.39
CA ARG A 613 20.98 12.23 31.32
C ARG A 613 20.00 13.39 31.16
N ASP A 614 19.66 13.80 29.94
CA ASP A 614 18.94 15.04 29.67
C ASP A 614 17.60 14.80 28.97
N ILE A 615 16.60 15.63 29.28
CA ILE A 615 15.36 15.75 28.50
C ILE A 615 15.40 17.08 27.77
N ASN A 616 15.34 17.06 26.44
CA ASN A 616 15.37 18.25 25.60
C ASN A 616 14.09 18.36 24.78
N ALA A 617 13.20 19.29 25.13
CA ALA A 617 11.98 19.56 24.39
C ALA A 617 12.03 20.95 23.75
N LYS A 618 11.78 21.02 22.43
CA LYS A 618 11.72 22.27 21.68
C LYS A 618 10.36 22.42 21.02
N ALA A 619 9.60 23.42 21.45
CA ALA A 619 8.20 23.69 21.04
C ALA A 619 7.29 22.45 21.07
N ALA A 620 7.61 21.45 21.88
CA ALA A 620 6.88 20.19 21.92
C ALA A 620 5.51 20.35 22.59
N GLY A 621 4.50 19.66 22.04
CA GLY A 621 3.24 19.41 22.74
C GLY A 621 3.40 18.21 23.67
N ILE A 622 3.17 18.38 24.97
CA ILE A 622 3.28 17.32 25.98
C ILE A 622 2.00 17.35 26.81
N THR A 623 1.13 16.36 26.64
CA THR A 623 -0.16 16.28 27.33
C THR A 623 -0.42 14.90 27.93
N ALA A 624 -1.20 14.88 29.00
CA ALA A 624 -1.65 13.67 29.66
C ALA A 624 -3.03 13.94 30.28
N GLU A 625 -3.92 12.96 30.23
CA GLU A 625 -5.24 13.03 30.88
C GLU A 625 -5.11 13.02 32.43
N ASP A 626 -4.12 12.30 32.97
CA ASP A 626 -3.89 12.19 34.41
C ASP A 626 -2.71 13.07 34.90
N SER A 627 -1.47 12.60 34.70
CA SER A 627 -0.27 13.30 35.18
C SER A 627 0.90 13.20 34.22
N VAL A 628 1.77 14.22 34.24
CA VAL A 628 3.03 14.26 33.48
C VAL A 628 4.20 14.23 34.46
N ALA A 629 5.10 13.26 34.30
CA ALA A 629 6.36 13.16 35.02
C ALA A 629 7.54 13.22 34.04
N LEU A 630 8.39 14.25 34.19
CA LEU A 630 9.65 14.40 33.46
C LEU A 630 10.81 14.27 34.44
N VAL A 631 11.63 13.23 34.28
CA VAL A 631 12.75 12.93 35.18
C VAL A 631 14.01 12.74 34.35
N ALA A 632 14.97 13.63 34.56
CA ALA A 632 16.29 13.59 33.95
C ALA A 632 17.35 13.35 35.03
N GLY A 633 18.37 12.55 34.73
CA GLY A 633 19.53 12.40 35.61
C GLY A 633 20.36 13.69 35.75
N ARG A 634 20.18 14.64 34.82
CA ARG A 634 20.84 15.94 34.77
C ARG A 634 19.80 17.05 34.55
N ASP A 635 19.52 17.44 33.31
CA ASP A 635 18.73 18.63 33.01
C ASP A 635 17.42 18.32 32.27
N VAL A 636 16.39 19.14 32.54
CA VAL A 636 15.15 19.20 31.76
C VAL A 636 15.09 20.56 31.06
N ASN A 637 15.33 20.57 29.76
CA ASN A 637 15.38 21.75 28.93
C ASN A 637 14.08 21.88 28.11
N LEU A 638 13.27 22.89 28.43
CA LEU A 638 12.05 23.22 27.69
C LEU A 638 12.24 24.55 26.98
N THR A 639 12.31 24.52 25.65
CA THR A 639 12.66 25.68 24.82
C THR A 639 11.58 25.95 23.77
N THR A 640 11.54 27.17 23.28
CA THR A 640 10.64 27.58 22.19
C THR A 640 11.30 27.36 20.84
N ALA A 641 10.48 27.24 19.79
CA ALA A 641 10.92 27.39 18.41
C ALA A 641 10.54 28.79 17.92
N GLU A 642 11.40 29.40 17.13
CA GLU A 642 11.13 30.70 16.52
C GLU A 642 10.34 30.50 15.24
N SER A 643 9.30 31.32 15.07
CA SER A 643 8.63 31.54 13.79
C SER A 643 8.96 32.95 13.31
N ARG A 644 9.11 33.12 12.01
CA ARG A 644 9.44 34.41 11.40
C ARG A 644 8.66 34.59 10.11
N GLU A 645 7.97 35.71 9.99
CA GLU A 645 7.47 36.19 8.70
C GLU A 645 8.25 37.43 8.31
N TYR A 646 8.78 37.46 7.08
CA TYR A 646 9.55 38.57 6.54
C TYR A 646 9.03 38.93 5.15
N GLN A 647 8.78 40.21 4.92
CA GLN A 647 8.40 40.74 3.61
C GLN A 647 9.20 41.99 3.30
N GLU A 648 9.79 42.04 2.11
CA GLU A 648 10.56 43.14 1.58
C GLU A 648 10.01 43.53 0.22
N THR A 649 9.53 44.76 0.10
CA THR A 649 8.94 45.30 -1.15
C THR A 649 9.68 46.56 -1.60
N TYR A 650 10.03 46.62 -2.88
CA TYR A 650 10.66 47.76 -3.52
C TYR A 650 9.68 48.50 -4.44
N GLY A 651 9.39 49.75 -4.09
CA GLY A 651 8.77 50.74 -4.98
C GLY A 651 9.80 51.59 -5.73
N LYS A 652 9.34 52.51 -6.59
CA LYS A 652 10.22 53.38 -7.41
C LYS A 652 11.24 54.20 -6.60
N ARG A 653 10.95 54.53 -5.34
CA ARG A 653 11.82 55.31 -4.42
C ARG A 653 11.79 54.86 -2.96
N LYS A 654 11.06 53.81 -2.60
CA LYS A 654 10.86 53.33 -1.22
C LYS A 654 11.19 51.84 -1.14
N LYS A 655 11.85 51.45 -0.05
CA LYS A 655 11.94 50.07 0.42
C LYS A 655 11.05 49.95 1.64
N GLU A 656 10.20 48.92 1.68
CA GLU A 656 9.34 48.59 2.80
C GLU A 656 9.70 47.20 3.31
N ILE A 657 9.89 47.08 4.62
CA ILE A 657 10.17 45.82 5.30
C ILE A 657 9.10 45.63 6.37
N ASN A 658 8.41 44.51 6.32
CA ASN A 658 7.52 44.04 7.37
C ASN A 658 8.11 42.74 7.92
N GLU A 659 8.27 42.66 9.23
CA GLU A 659 8.82 41.48 9.91
C GLU A 659 8.05 41.25 11.21
N SER A 660 7.68 40.01 11.49
CA SER A 660 6.95 39.61 12.71
C SER A 660 7.38 38.25 13.22
#